data_AF-A0A3S5XY47-F1
#
_entry.id   AF-A0A3S5XY47-F1
#
_cell.length_a   1.000
_cell.length_b   1.000
_cell.length_c   1.000
_cell.angle_alpha   90.00
_cell.angle_beta   90.00
_cell.angle_gamma   90.00
#
_symmetry.space_group_name_H-M   'P 1'
#
loop_
_entity.id
_entity.type
_entity.pdbx_description
1 polymer ?
#
loop_
_entity_poly.entity_id
_entity_poly.type
_entity_poly.pdbx_seq_one_letter_code
_entity_poly.pdbx_strand_id
1 'polypeptide(L)'
;MEIKIYAPVNCEVKSMQKCSDPTFAEKMLGDGIVIEPKNNVFASPFENAICTMIFETKHAYGFEVQGCEFLIHCGIDTVNLNGKPFKTNLQQNMPVKLGDQIFSVDLKSVRENNLSTETPIIFTSADKKLKIKNFEEGTYKKGELICVFEVTSDKKEKAKIDNENEDVIKFESKYTKTAKEFIELVGGRQNFSEVYNCMTRLRFKIKNKDLVDSAQIEKNSIVKGINWNGSELQVIIGGECYKVKDEILKLDNIQVETASEGTEEVAYSTLSQKIFAAIAGIMAPNIPILMSAGIIAAIYSILNTIGVTVDLGSGDKTIEADMLSLILYVLSKTGILLIGVFFCYNTTKYFGGDPLYGMLIGLILASRFFMGTGAESNAITKPSEYEFGKFIMDAQFGSRGWYLFSISNYPIVIKSYEGSVLPYLAAGIMAVYIDIWVKKWMPSAIDIVFRAAIVVVLTVVPVLFVIGPALSLVEFGMTYVVKGLGYIPLGIGVGLFAMVWQPLVLTGVHVGVYMTLLIPLMTQQEPSIFLPAATIAVFGQVGACLGVAMLTKNPMERRVALGAIPGGIFGITEPIIYSTNLPKLKPFLVGCIAAFVGGTISGIIGIAQLNPGAAQGFLYILGVDGLTNQLLLALIFVITAAVALGLMLLTYSQKLNELKYSQKLNKKIDSILKNTKLSEKNKKEINEKLLAITEMFKENKEAYSKYEKYIQSISKFEASLISLEEKEEKHKTKLFNKVNKLKKAKKQNADLIKKAVAEFNSYSLEQEKQKITDERENYVKENAELVLIYEKAKKQNELTIQKYIDYIQKQETVSELANYSKLYSNALNSVEIGYGLQDKVVYKMPKEFKTKLKNKEV
;
A
#
# COMPACT_ATOMS: atom_id res chain seq x y z
N MET A 1 0.38 12.92 46.14
CA MET A 1 1.16 14.18 46.23
C MET A 1 0.20 15.35 46.08
N GLU A 2 0.49 16.48 46.70
CA GLU A 2 -0.38 17.66 46.66
C GLU A 2 0.34 18.82 45.98
N ILE A 3 -0.29 19.42 44.96
CA ILE A 3 0.24 20.56 44.20
C ILE A 3 -0.70 21.74 44.40
N LYS A 4 -0.19 22.84 44.95
CA LYS A 4 -0.96 24.07 45.19
C LYS A 4 -0.88 25.00 43.97
N ILE A 5 -2.02 25.54 43.57
CA ILE A 5 -2.11 26.52 42.47
C ILE A 5 -2.55 27.87 43.03
N TYR A 6 -1.73 28.88 42.80
CA TYR A 6 -1.96 30.26 43.23
C TYR A 6 -2.39 31.12 42.04
N ALA A 7 -3.05 32.25 42.30
CA ALA A 7 -3.49 33.16 41.25
C ALA A 7 -2.27 33.80 40.53
N PRO A 8 -2.08 33.56 39.22
CA PRO A 8 -0.93 34.09 38.48
C PRO A 8 -1.03 35.60 38.25
N VAL A 9 -2.24 36.15 38.37
CA VAL A 9 -2.61 37.55 38.15
C VAL A 9 -3.85 37.86 38.98
N ASN A 10 -4.21 39.13 39.15
CA ASN A 10 -5.55 39.45 39.66
C ASN A 10 -6.58 38.94 38.65
N CYS A 11 -7.46 38.04 39.07
CA CYS A 11 -8.38 37.38 38.16
C CYS A 11 -9.70 37.03 38.84
N GLU A 12 -10.68 36.68 38.02
CA GLU A 12 -11.85 35.92 38.45
C GLU A 12 -11.64 34.46 38.06
N VAL A 13 -11.87 33.54 38.98
CA VAL A 13 -11.67 32.10 38.78
C VAL A 13 -13.02 31.42 38.66
N LYS A 14 -13.19 30.60 37.61
CA LYS A 14 -14.39 29.80 37.35
C LYS A 14 -14.02 28.32 37.22
N SER A 15 -14.99 27.45 37.45
CA SER A 15 -14.83 26.02 37.15
C SER A 15 -14.61 25.80 35.65
N MET A 16 -13.84 24.79 35.29
CA MET A 16 -13.49 24.50 33.89
C MET A 16 -14.72 24.31 32.99
N GLN A 17 -15.81 23.74 33.53
CA GLN A 17 -17.08 23.52 32.82
C GLN A 17 -17.75 24.82 32.35
N LYS A 18 -17.38 25.97 32.91
CA LYS A 18 -17.87 27.30 32.53
C LYS A 18 -16.94 28.04 31.56
N CYS A 19 -15.90 27.38 31.06
CA CYS A 19 -15.04 27.94 30.02
C CYS A 19 -15.85 28.18 28.73
N SER A 20 -15.58 29.30 28.07
CA SER A 20 -16.22 29.68 26.79
C SER A 20 -15.89 28.73 25.64
N ASP A 21 -14.76 28.00 25.73
CA ASP A 21 -14.32 27.04 24.74
C ASP A 21 -14.77 25.59 25.07
N PRO A 22 -15.47 24.89 24.16
CA PRO A 22 -15.96 23.53 24.39
C PRO A 22 -14.87 22.49 24.67
N THR A 23 -13.69 22.63 24.05
CA THR A 23 -12.59 21.65 24.18
C THR A 23 -12.02 21.68 25.60
N PHE A 24 -11.90 22.87 26.19
CA PHE A 24 -11.53 23.04 27.60
C PHE A 24 -12.69 22.69 28.55
N ALA A 25 -13.93 23.12 28.24
CA ALA A 25 -15.10 22.87 29.09
C ALA A 25 -15.43 21.37 29.26
N GLU A 26 -15.24 20.58 28.20
CA GLU A 26 -15.40 19.12 28.20
C GLU A 26 -14.18 18.37 28.73
N LYS A 27 -13.12 19.08 29.16
CA LYS A 27 -11.88 18.53 29.75
C LYS A 27 -11.11 17.59 28.80
N MET A 28 -11.24 17.78 27.48
CA MET A 28 -10.58 16.93 26.49
C MET A 28 -9.04 16.99 26.57
N LEU A 29 -8.49 18.13 27.03
CA LEU A 29 -7.07 18.37 27.19
C LEU A 29 -6.56 18.13 28.63
N GLY A 30 -7.45 17.82 29.57
CA GLY A 30 -7.11 17.58 30.98
C GLY A 30 -8.02 18.30 31.97
N ASP A 31 -7.91 17.92 33.26
CA ASP A 31 -8.59 18.59 34.36
C ASP A 31 -7.89 19.91 34.72
N GLY A 32 -8.64 20.92 35.16
CA GLY A 32 -8.05 22.22 35.51
C GLY A 32 -9.04 23.25 36.03
N ILE A 33 -8.60 24.50 36.01
CA ILE A 33 -9.39 25.71 36.31
C ILE A 33 -9.28 26.72 35.17
N VAL A 34 -10.26 27.61 35.02
CA VAL A 34 -10.18 28.72 34.07
C VAL A 34 -10.18 30.03 34.82
N ILE A 35 -9.31 30.96 34.42
CA ILE A 35 -9.22 32.29 35.02
C ILE A 35 -9.49 33.38 33.99
N GLU A 36 -10.12 34.47 34.43
CA GLU A 36 -10.34 35.67 33.63
C GLU A 36 -9.46 36.80 34.18
N PRO A 37 -8.39 37.18 33.47
CA PRO A 37 -7.36 38.08 33.98
C PRO A 37 -7.81 39.56 33.95
N LYS A 38 -7.48 40.30 35.01
CA LYS A 38 -7.73 41.75 35.13
C LYS A 38 -6.48 42.60 34.85
N ASN A 39 -5.28 42.00 34.86
CA ASN A 39 -4.02 42.69 34.61
C ASN A 39 -3.20 41.98 33.53
N ASN A 40 -2.27 42.72 32.92
CA ASN A 40 -1.50 42.28 31.74
C ASN A 40 -0.26 41.43 32.06
N VAL A 41 0.13 41.28 33.33
CA VAL A 41 1.39 40.63 33.72
C VAL A 41 1.10 39.37 34.54
N PHE A 42 1.50 38.22 34.01
CA PHE A 42 1.31 36.91 34.62
C PHE A 42 2.57 36.45 35.33
N ALA A 43 2.39 35.95 36.55
CA ALA A 43 3.44 35.30 37.32
C ALA A 43 3.21 33.80 37.45
N SER A 44 4.24 33.07 37.88
CA SER A 44 4.15 31.65 38.16
C SER A 44 3.13 31.36 39.25
N PRO A 45 2.13 30.48 38.98
CA PRO A 45 1.17 30.02 39.97
C PRO A 45 1.71 28.86 40.81
N PHE A 46 2.96 28.41 40.59
CA PHE A 46 3.53 27.22 41.20
C PHE A 46 4.65 27.58 42.19
N GLU A 47 4.76 26.83 43.30
CA GLU A 47 5.84 27.04 44.29
C GLU A 47 7.23 26.84 43.69
N ASN A 48 7.41 25.75 42.92
CA ASN A 48 8.58 25.47 42.10
C ASN A 48 8.13 24.74 40.82
N ALA A 49 8.53 25.25 39.66
CA ALA A 49 8.24 24.63 38.37
C ALA A 49 9.41 24.78 37.39
N ILE A 50 9.47 23.94 36.37
CA ILE A 50 10.39 24.08 35.23
C ILE A 50 9.54 24.33 33.99
N CYS A 51 9.83 25.39 33.23
CA CYS A 51 9.13 25.64 31.97
C CYS A 51 9.60 24.62 30.92
N THR A 52 8.78 23.62 30.60
CA THR A 52 9.18 22.53 29.68
C THR A 52 8.89 22.87 28.22
N MET A 53 7.95 23.78 27.95
CA MET A 53 7.53 24.11 26.59
C MET A 53 7.00 25.54 26.50
N ILE A 54 7.34 26.24 25.42
CA ILE A 54 6.77 27.54 25.05
C ILE A 54 6.30 27.43 23.61
N PHE A 55 5.02 27.71 23.34
CA PHE A 55 4.48 27.66 21.98
C PHE A 55 5.04 28.82 21.13
N GLU A 56 5.20 28.62 19.82
CA GLU A 56 5.83 29.60 18.92
C GLU A 56 5.16 30.99 18.98
N THR A 57 3.83 31.03 19.03
CA THR A 57 3.06 32.27 19.14
C THR A 57 2.89 32.75 20.59
N LYS A 58 3.59 32.15 21.55
CA LYS A 58 3.70 32.61 22.96
C LYS A 58 2.37 32.74 23.72
N HIS A 59 1.32 32.09 23.22
CA HIS A 59 -0.02 32.08 23.81
C HIS A 59 -0.16 31.01 24.91
N ALA A 60 0.65 29.96 24.88
CA ALA A 60 0.60 28.87 25.86
C ALA A 60 2.00 28.46 26.36
N TYR A 61 2.06 28.01 27.61
CA TYR A 61 3.29 27.67 28.32
C TYR A 61 3.10 26.39 29.13
N GLY A 62 3.96 25.40 28.88
CA GLY A 62 4.01 24.13 29.60
C GLY A 62 4.99 24.18 30.78
N PHE A 63 4.60 23.59 31.90
CA PHE A 63 5.37 23.53 33.13
C PHE A 63 5.40 22.12 33.70
N GLU A 64 6.57 21.68 34.14
CA GLU A 64 6.70 20.51 35.00
C GLU A 64 6.74 20.94 36.48
N VAL A 65 5.85 20.36 37.28
CA VAL A 65 5.71 20.59 38.72
C VAL A 65 5.69 19.26 39.43
N GLN A 66 6.73 18.95 40.20
CA GLN A 66 6.85 17.67 40.93
C GLN A 66 6.62 16.43 40.03
N GLY A 67 7.15 16.46 38.80
CA GLY A 67 6.99 15.39 37.80
C GLY A 67 5.61 15.32 37.15
N CYS A 68 4.77 16.36 37.27
CA CYS A 68 3.50 16.49 36.57
C CYS A 68 3.52 17.65 35.58
N GLU A 69 2.83 17.48 34.45
CA GLU A 69 2.75 18.49 33.41
C GLU A 69 1.50 19.35 33.57
N PHE A 70 1.69 20.66 33.55
CA PHE A 70 0.66 21.68 33.55
C PHE A 70 0.79 22.58 32.33
N LEU A 71 -0.32 23.05 31.79
CA LEU A 71 -0.36 24.01 30.69
C LEU A 71 -1.15 25.24 31.11
N ILE A 72 -0.55 26.42 30.91
CA ILE A 72 -1.24 27.72 31.02
C ILE A 72 -1.48 28.22 29.60
N HIS A 73 -2.75 28.33 29.20
CA HIS A 73 -3.15 28.79 27.86
C HIS A 73 -3.82 30.17 27.97
N CYS A 74 -3.18 31.24 27.48
CA CYS A 74 -3.66 32.61 27.67
C CYS A 74 -4.55 33.10 26.53
N GLY A 75 -5.84 33.23 26.85
CA GLY A 75 -6.90 33.59 25.91
C GLY A 75 -7.30 32.44 24.99
N ILE A 76 -8.54 32.43 24.52
CA ILE A 76 -9.04 31.43 23.57
C ILE A 76 -8.79 31.93 22.13
N ASP A 77 -8.32 31.04 21.25
CA ASP A 77 -7.98 31.33 19.85
C ASP A 77 -6.91 32.43 19.63
N THR A 78 -6.17 32.81 20.68
CA THR A 78 -5.10 33.84 20.61
C THR A 78 -3.89 33.43 19.79
N VAL A 79 -3.78 32.15 19.41
CA VAL A 79 -2.81 31.66 18.43
C VAL A 79 -2.91 32.44 17.10
N ASN A 80 -4.11 32.87 16.71
CA ASN A 80 -4.38 33.61 15.49
C ASN A 80 -3.76 35.02 15.48
N LEU A 81 -3.32 35.53 16.64
CA LEU A 81 -2.65 36.83 16.76
C LEU A 81 -1.14 36.76 16.49
N ASN A 82 -0.60 35.59 16.11
CA ASN A 82 0.80 35.38 15.71
C ASN A 82 1.82 35.95 16.71
N GLY A 83 1.54 35.83 18.01
CA GLY A 83 2.42 36.26 19.09
C GLY A 83 2.56 37.77 19.31
N LYS A 84 1.86 38.61 18.53
CA LYS A 84 1.94 40.08 18.66
C LYS A 84 1.59 40.63 20.06
N PRO A 85 0.55 40.17 20.76
CA PRO A 85 0.19 40.74 22.07
C PRO A 85 1.05 40.20 23.22
N PHE A 86 1.90 39.20 22.98
CA PHE A 86 2.64 38.49 24.03
C PHE A 86 4.11 38.89 24.09
N LYS A 87 4.61 39.17 25.30
CA LYS A 87 6.03 39.37 25.60
C LYS A 87 6.44 38.48 26.76
N THR A 88 7.50 37.70 26.58
CA THR A 88 8.06 36.84 27.62
C THR A 88 9.59 36.90 27.55
N ASN A 89 10.23 36.88 28.72
CA ASN A 89 11.66 36.68 28.88
C ASN A 89 11.98 35.25 29.36
N LEU A 90 10.95 34.40 29.51
CA LEU A 90 11.09 33.02 29.95
C LEU A 90 11.66 32.18 28.81
N GLN A 91 12.58 31.28 29.15
CA GLN A 91 13.19 30.32 28.23
C GLN A 91 12.79 28.89 28.62
N GLN A 92 12.80 28.00 27.64
CA GLN A 92 12.58 26.57 27.88
C GLN A 92 13.67 26.02 28.82
N ASN A 93 13.28 25.09 29.69
CA ASN A 93 14.08 24.50 30.77
C ASN A 93 14.51 25.47 31.89
N MET A 94 13.94 26.69 31.93
CA MET A 94 14.21 27.64 33.02
C MET A 94 13.34 27.32 34.25
N PRO A 95 13.93 27.23 35.46
CA PRO A 95 13.17 27.09 36.69
C PRO A 95 12.48 28.42 37.06
N VAL A 96 11.24 28.34 37.54
CA VAL A 96 10.44 29.46 38.02
C VAL A 96 9.87 29.16 39.41
N LYS A 97 9.80 30.18 40.26
CA LYS A 97 9.21 30.12 41.60
C LYS A 97 7.94 30.94 41.67
N LEU A 98 7.12 30.70 42.70
CA LEU A 98 5.89 31.43 42.93
C LEU A 98 6.13 32.94 42.91
N GLY A 99 5.40 33.65 42.04
CA GLY A 99 5.50 35.10 41.91
C GLY A 99 6.47 35.61 40.83
N ASP A 100 7.36 34.76 40.31
CA ASP A 100 8.25 35.10 39.18
C ASP A 100 7.43 35.43 37.93
N GLN A 101 7.81 36.46 37.19
CA GLN A 101 7.11 36.85 35.97
C GLN A 101 7.33 35.82 34.85
N ILE A 102 6.26 35.27 34.30
CA ILE A 102 6.30 34.32 33.17
C ILE A 102 6.19 35.08 31.86
N PHE A 103 5.07 35.79 31.66
CA PHE A 103 4.80 36.53 30.43
C PHE A 103 3.93 37.75 30.73
N SER A 104 3.85 38.64 29.74
CA SER A 104 2.92 39.76 29.71
C SER A 104 2.11 39.71 28.41
N VAL A 105 0.84 40.08 28.50
CA VAL A 105 -0.12 40.05 27.40
C VAL A 105 -0.88 41.37 27.35
N ASP A 106 -1.05 41.95 26.16
CA ASP A 106 -1.95 43.09 25.97
C ASP A 106 -3.41 42.63 25.88
N LEU A 107 -4.08 42.56 27.03
CA LEU A 107 -5.47 42.12 27.11
C LEU A 107 -6.44 43.04 26.35
N LYS A 108 -6.10 44.32 26.14
CA LYS A 108 -6.94 45.22 25.34
C LYS A 108 -6.90 44.81 23.88
N SER A 109 -5.70 44.56 23.35
CA SER A 109 -5.53 44.08 21.97
C SER A 109 -6.25 42.75 21.72
N VAL A 110 -6.24 41.83 22.69
CA VAL A 110 -6.99 40.56 22.58
C VAL A 110 -8.50 40.82 22.45
N ARG A 111 -9.06 41.71 23.29
CA ARG A 111 -10.49 42.08 23.24
C ARG A 111 -10.87 42.85 21.98
N GLU A 112 -10.01 43.73 21.48
CA GLU A 112 -10.21 44.48 20.23
C GLU A 112 -10.28 43.57 18.99
N ASN A 113 -9.67 42.37 19.06
CA ASN A 113 -9.77 41.35 18.01
C ASN A 113 -10.95 40.37 18.24
N ASN A 114 -11.89 40.68 19.12
CA ASN A 114 -13.05 39.84 19.48
C ASN A 114 -12.68 38.44 20.01
N LEU A 115 -11.52 38.30 20.68
CA LEU A 115 -11.08 37.04 21.28
C LEU A 115 -11.27 37.05 22.80
N SER A 116 -11.52 35.87 23.38
CA SER A 116 -11.70 35.72 24.83
C SER A 116 -10.37 35.82 25.57
N THR A 117 -10.37 36.53 26.71
CA THR A 117 -9.20 36.61 27.60
C THR A 117 -9.14 35.46 28.62
N GLU A 118 -10.12 34.54 28.61
CA GLU A 118 -10.13 33.39 29.49
C GLU A 118 -8.87 32.55 29.33
N THR A 119 -8.24 32.21 30.45
CA THR A 119 -6.94 31.56 30.51
C THR A 119 -7.06 30.24 31.26
N PRO A 120 -7.19 29.10 30.57
CA PRO A 120 -7.18 27.79 31.20
C PRO A 120 -5.81 27.45 31.82
N ILE A 121 -5.84 26.90 33.04
CA ILE A 121 -4.70 26.25 33.69
C ILE A 121 -5.08 24.78 33.86
N ILE A 122 -4.46 23.91 33.06
CA ILE A 122 -4.83 22.49 32.95
C ILE A 122 -3.67 21.57 33.35
N PHE A 123 -4.02 20.39 33.82
CA PHE A 123 -3.12 19.28 34.07
C PHE A 123 -3.16 18.29 32.90
N THR A 124 -2.01 18.05 32.26
CA THR A 124 -1.91 17.31 31.00
C THR A 124 -1.28 15.92 31.12
N SER A 125 -0.88 15.49 32.33
CA SER A 125 -0.27 14.16 32.53
C SER A 125 -1.31 13.03 32.41
N ALA A 126 -1.23 12.25 31.33
CA ALA A 126 -2.16 11.15 31.03
C ALA A 126 -1.97 9.89 31.91
N ASP A 127 -0.85 9.78 32.63
CA ASP A 127 -0.44 8.62 33.43
C ASP A 127 -0.83 8.71 34.92
N LYS A 128 -1.46 9.81 35.35
CA LYS A 128 -1.76 10.09 36.77
C LYS A 128 -3.21 10.53 36.95
N LYS A 129 -3.86 10.06 38.02
CA LYS A 129 -5.22 10.49 38.39
C LYS A 129 -5.18 11.70 39.31
N LEU A 130 -6.15 12.61 39.12
CA LEU A 130 -6.16 13.92 39.74
C LEU A 130 -7.51 14.23 40.40
N LYS A 131 -7.46 14.84 41.59
CA LYS A 131 -8.62 15.35 42.32
C LYS A 131 -8.36 16.78 42.80
N ILE A 132 -9.25 17.72 42.48
CA ILE A 132 -9.16 19.12 42.94
C ILE A 132 -9.83 19.23 44.32
N LYS A 133 -9.09 19.74 45.31
CA LYS A 133 -9.56 20.06 46.67
C LYS A 133 -9.52 21.57 46.91
N ASN A 134 -10.39 22.03 47.81
CA ASN A 134 -10.43 23.43 48.29
C ASN A 134 -10.54 24.46 47.16
N PHE A 135 -11.39 24.19 46.17
CA PHE A 135 -11.65 25.10 45.05
C PHE A 135 -12.95 25.88 45.30
N GLU A 136 -12.86 27.20 45.26
CA GLU A 136 -14.02 28.12 45.29
C GLU A 136 -13.97 29.05 44.07
N GLU A 137 -15.13 29.36 43.49
CA GLU A 137 -15.22 30.35 42.42
C GLU A 137 -15.27 31.76 43.03
N GLY A 138 -14.58 32.72 42.43
CA GLY A 138 -14.54 34.09 42.96
C GLY A 138 -13.42 34.96 42.41
N THR A 139 -13.27 36.14 42.99
CA THR A 139 -12.17 37.06 42.64
C THR A 139 -10.97 36.81 43.55
N TYR A 140 -9.81 36.59 42.94
CA TYR A 140 -8.54 36.35 43.63
C TYR A 140 -7.51 37.43 43.26
N LYS A 141 -6.70 37.84 44.24
CA LYS A 141 -5.53 38.69 44.01
C LYS A 141 -4.31 37.82 43.67
N LYS A 142 -3.40 38.39 42.86
CA LYS A 142 -2.14 37.73 42.48
C LYS A 142 -1.43 37.16 43.73
N GLY A 143 -1.12 35.87 43.70
CA GLY A 143 -0.45 35.14 44.79
C GLY A 143 -1.36 34.52 45.84
N GLU A 144 -2.69 34.70 45.77
CA GLU A 144 -3.63 33.98 46.64
C GLU A 144 -3.81 32.52 46.20
N LEU A 145 -4.02 31.60 47.15
CA LEU A 145 -4.22 30.18 46.88
C LEU A 145 -5.61 29.94 46.28
N ILE A 146 -5.67 29.33 45.09
CA ILE A 146 -6.93 29.02 44.40
C ILE A 146 -7.42 27.61 44.78
N CYS A 147 -6.56 26.59 44.63
CA CYS A 147 -6.93 25.21 44.89
C CYS A 147 -5.70 24.32 45.12
N VAL A 148 -5.97 23.08 45.55
CA VAL A 148 -4.96 22.03 45.76
C VAL A 148 -5.28 20.82 44.90
N PHE A 149 -4.35 20.43 44.04
CA PHE A 149 -4.42 19.23 43.22
C PHE A 149 -3.82 18.04 43.96
N GLU A 150 -4.65 17.07 44.32
CA GLU A 150 -4.23 15.79 44.87
C GLU A 150 -4.02 14.79 43.72
N VAL A 151 -2.77 14.38 43.52
CA VAL A 151 -2.37 13.47 42.45
C VAL A 151 -1.97 12.11 43.05
N THR A 152 -2.61 11.05 42.58
CA THR A 152 -2.29 9.66 42.93
C THR A 152 -1.51 9.01 41.79
N SER A 153 -0.35 8.45 42.13
CA SER A 153 0.50 7.69 41.20
C SER A 153 0.12 6.21 41.24
N ASP A 154 -0.08 5.58 40.09
CA ASP A 154 -0.13 4.11 39.96
C ASP A 154 1.27 3.53 40.24
N LYS A 155 1.61 3.38 41.53
CA LYS A 155 2.67 2.45 41.90
C LYS A 155 2.15 1.06 41.60
N LYS A 156 2.93 0.29 40.82
CA LYS A 156 2.82 -1.17 40.65
C LYS A 156 2.45 -1.84 41.97
N GLU A 157 1.17 -2.04 42.21
CA GLU A 157 0.70 -2.90 43.28
C GLU A 157 0.88 -4.33 42.80
N LYS A 158 1.78 -5.03 43.49
CA LYS A 158 1.68 -6.48 43.64
C LYS A 158 0.22 -6.80 43.92
N ALA A 159 -0.39 -7.59 43.04
CA ALA A 159 -1.76 -8.05 43.19
C ALA A 159 -1.96 -8.70 44.56
N LYS A 160 -2.44 -7.92 45.52
CA LYS A 160 -3.41 -8.41 46.48
C LYS A 160 -4.75 -8.32 45.78
N ILE A 161 -5.43 -9.44 45.78
CA ILE A 161 -6.72 -9.66 45.15
C ILE A 161 -7.72 -8.80 45.91
N ASP A 162 -8.00 -7.61 45.38
CA ASP A 162 -9.25 -6.92 45.64
C ASP A 162 -10.15 -7.13 44.42
N ASN A 163 -11.12 -8.00 44.64
CA ASN A 163 -12.19 -8.34 43.73
C ASN A 163 -13.02 -7.07 43.46
N GLU A 164 -12.84 -6.35 42.35
CA GLU A 164 -13.95 -5.56 41.77
C GLU A 164 -13.79 -4.94 40.36
N ASN A 165 -12.66 -5.02 39.66
CA ASN A 165 -12.58 -4.41 38.31
C ASN A 165 -12.88 -5.38 37.15
N GLU A 166 -14.07 -5.22 36.55
CA GLU A 166 -14.65 -5.95 35.41
C GLU A 166 -14.21 -5.44 34.01
N ASP A 167 -13.05 -4.79 33.89
CA ASP A 167 -12.60 -4.24 32.61
C ASP A 167 -11.51 -5.06 31.93
N VAL A 168 -11.74 -5.31 30.65
CA VAL A 168 -10.77 -5.94 29.73
C VAL A 168 -9.63 -4.95 29.57
N ILE A 169 -8.39 -5.37 29.83
CA ILE A 169 -7.21 -4.57 29.50
C ILE A 169 -7.29 -4.25 28.01
N LYS A 170 -7.32 -2.95 27.66
CA LYS A 170 -7.44 -2.47 26.28
C LYS A 170 -6.40 -3.21 25.42
N PHE A 171 -6.86 -4.08 24.52
CA PHE A 171 -5.98 -4.79 23.61
C PHE A 171 -5.46 -3.79 22.58
N GLU A 172 -4.17 -3.47 22.64
CA GLU A 172 -3.49 -2.74 21.56
C GLU A 172 -2.79 -3.77 20.67
N SER A 173 -3.12 -3.75 19.38
CA SER A 173 -2.46 -4.65 18.43
C SER A 173 -0.98 -4.30 18.30
N LYS A 174 -0.13 -5.24 17.85
CA LYS A 174 1.28 -4.95 17.57
C LYS A 174 1.46 -3.82 16.55
N TYR A 175 0.50 -3.69 15.62
CA TYR A 175 0.48 -2.63 14.63
C TYR A 175 0.13 -1.28 15.27
N THR A 176 -0.77 -1.26 16.27
CA THR A 176 -1.11 -0.05 17.03
C THR A 176 0.08 0.43 17.86
N LYS A 177 0.78 -0.49 18.52
CA LYS A 177 2.02 -0.17 19.27
C LYS A 177 3.10 0.39 18.35
N THR A 178 3.34 -0.28 17.22
CA THR A 178 4.34 0.12 16.23
C THR A 178 3.96 1.42 15.53
N ALA A 179 2.67 1.65 15.31
CA ALA A 179 2.17 2.91 14.76
C ALA A 179 2.49 4.09 15.68
N LYS A 180 2.23 3.97 16.99
CA LYS A 180 2.60 5.00 18.00
C LYS A 180 4.10 5.24 18.00
N GLU A 181 4.87 4.17 18.07
CA GLU A 181 6.34 4.23 18.09
C GLU A 181 6.89 4.89 16.84
N PHE A 182 6.39 4.55 15.64
CA PHE A 182 6.82 5.21 14.41
C PHE A 182 6.45 6.69 14.37
N ILE A 183 5.26 7.08 14.83
CA ILE A 183 4.86 8.50 14.88
C ILE A 183 5.84 9.29 15.77
N GLU A 184 6.25 8.73 16.92
CA GLU A 184 7.24 9.36 17.80
C GLU A 184 8.61 9.43 17.12
N LEU A 185 9.10 8.31 16.60
CA LEU A 185 10.46 8.19 16.05
C LEU A 185 10.67 8.95 14.75
N VAL A 186 9.61 9.24 13.99
CA VAL A 186 9.70 10.14 12.83
C VAL A 186 9.67 11.61 13.22
N GLY A 187 9.76 11.97 14.50
CA GLY A 187 9.76 13.36 14.98
C GLY A 187 8.37 13.91 15.28
N GLY A 188 7.40 13.03 15.57
CA GLY A 188 6.02 13.39 15.86
C GLY A 188 5.16 13.65 14.62
N ARG A 189 3.85 13.82 14.85
CA ARG A 189 2.85 14.06 13.79
C ARG A 189 3.19 15.22 12.86
N GLN A 190 3.81 16.26 13.41
CA GLN A 190 4.09 17.50 12.68
C GLN A 190 5.18 17.32 11.60
N ASN A 191 6.04 16.31 11.77
CA ASN A 191 7.22 16.09 10.95
C ASN A 191 7.01 15.20 9.71
N PHE A 192 5.80 14.67 9.50
CA PHE A 192 5.45 13.99 8.25
C PHE A 192 4.15 14.55 7.67
N SER A 193 4.11 14.71 6.35
CA SER A 193 2.92 15.21 5.65
C SER A 193 1.96 14.08 5.25
N GLU A 194 2.50 12.90 4.99
CA GLU A 194 1.73 11.78 4.43
C GLU A 194 2.32 10.44 4.88
N VAL A 195 1.42 9.45 5.08
CA VAL A 195 1.78 8.06 5.32
C VAL A 195 0.99 7.15 4.37
N TYR A 196 1.69 6.32 3.60
CA TYR A 196 1.07 5.39 2.65
C TYR A 196 1.90 4.10 2.55
N ASN A 197 1.40 3.08 1.87
CA ASN A 197 2.11 1.81 1.76
C ASN A 197 1.99 1.19 0.37
N CYS A 198 3.05 0.51 -0.08
CA CYS A 198 2.96 -0.45 -1.19
C CYS A 198 2.70 -1.86 -0.64
N MET A 199 2.94 -2.93 -1.42
CA MET A 199 2.72 -4.30 -0.94
C MET A 199 3.66 -4.68 0.22
N THR A 200 4.86 -4.09 0.30
CA THR A 200 5.90 -4.51 1.27
C THR A 200 6.53 -3.39 2.09
N ARG A 201 6.20 -2.12 1.82
CA ARG A 201 6.87 -0.97 2.44
C ARG A 201 5.85 0.06 2.90
N LEU A 202 6.04 0.53 4.12
CA LEU A 202 5.38 1.72 4.66
C LEU A 202 6.23 2.94 4.31
N ARG A 203 5.62 4.05 3.91
CA ARG A 203 6.31 5.24 3.42
C ARG A 203 5.80 6.45 4.17
N PHE A 204 6.73 7.22 4.70
CA PHE A 204 6.48 8.53 5.31
C PHE A 204 7.11 9.62 4.45
N LYS A 205 6.35 10.65 4.13
CA LYS A 205 6.89 11.85 3.51
C LYS A 205 7.30 12.83 4.62
N ILE A 206 8.61 12.92 4.88
CA ILE A 206 9.19 13.61 6.05
C ILE A 206 9.51 15.06 5.69
N LYS A 207 9.16 16.01 6.57
CA LYS A 207 9.47 17.44 6.41
C LYS A 207 10.91 17.76 6.84
N ASN A 208 11.34 17.27 8.00
CA ASN A 208 12.70 17.45 8.51
C ASN A 208 13.34 16.10 8.88
N LYS A 209 14.45 15.77 8.22
CA LYS A 209 15.16 14.50 8.44
C LYS A 209 15.86 14.41 9.78
N ASP A 210 16.29 15.55 10.34
CA ASP A 210 17.12 15.56 11.56
C ASP A 210 16.32 15.17 12.81
N LEU A 211 15.00 15.23 12.73
CA LEU A 211 14.08 14.79 13.78
C LEU A 211 13.73 13.29 13.70
N VAL A 212 14.19 12.58 12.66
CA VAL A 212 13.88 11.16 12.45
C VAL A 212 14.98 10.28 13.04
N ASP A 213 14.63 9.52 14.09
CA ASP A 213 15.52 8.50 14.65
C ASP A 213 15.45 7.21 13.83
N SER A 214 16.15 7.24 12.70
CA SER A 214 16.28 6.12 11.76
C SER A 214 16.84 4.85 12.44
N ALA A 215 17.74 4.99 13.42
CA ALA A 215 18.40 3.87 14.08
C ALA A 215 17.46 3.13 15.07
N GLN A 216 16.56 3.85 15.74
CA GLN A 216 15.49 3.25 16.55
C GLN A 216 14.44 2.56 15.68
N ILE A 217 14.04 3.18 14.56
CA ILE A 217 13.04 2.59 13.63
C ILE A 217 13.55 1.25 13.10
N GLU A 218 14.84 1.15 12.75
CA GLU A 218 15.45 -0.08 12.24
C GLU A 218 15.56 -1.20 13.30
N LYS A 219 15.53 -0.85 14.60
CA LYS A 219 15.58 -1.83 15.71
C LYS A 219 14.20 -2.41 16.06
N ASN A 220 13.12 -1.85 15.52
CA ASN A 220 11.77 -2.32 15.80
C ASN A 220 11.55 -3.73 15.21
N SER A 221 10.83 -4.60 15.94
CA SER A 221 10.72 -6.03 15.62
C SER A 221 10.04 -6.35 14.27
N ILE A 222 9.25 -5.42 13.72
CA ILE A 222 8.59 -5.60 12.43
C ILE A 222 9.33 -4.95 11.26
N VAL A 223 10.39 -4.18 11.54
CA VAL A 223 11.19 -3.46 10.53
C VAL A 223 12.36 -4.33 10.09
N LYS A 224 12.45 -4.55 8.78
CA LYS A 224 13.50 -5.35 8.13
C LYS A 224 14.64 -4.50 7.57
N GLY A 225 14.45 -3.20 7.61
CA GLY A 225 15.36 -2.21 7.07
C GLY A 225 14.61 -0.92 6.76
N ILE A 226 15.37 0.15 6.67
CA ILE A 226 14.88 1.45 6.24
C ILE A 226 15.64 1.89 5.00
N ASN A 227 14.97 2.59 4.10
CA ASN A 227 15.61 3.22 2.96
C ASN A 227 15.10 4.66 2.81
N TRP A 228 16.00 5.55 2.44
CA TRP A 228 15.67 6.94 2.20
C TRP A 228 15.60 7.20 0.70
N ASN A 229 14.52 7.83 0.25
CA ASN A 229 14.36 8.25 -1.13
C ASN A 229 13.97 9.74 -1.17
N GLY A 230 14.96 10.62 -1.30
CA GLY A 230 14.73 12.07 -1.13
C GLY A 230 14.27 12.38 0.29
N SER A 231 13.16 13.09 0.45
CA SER A 231 12.49 13.38 1.73
C SER A 231 11.57 12.25 2.23
N GLU A 232 11.48 11.13 1.51
CA GLU A 232 10.64 10.01 1.90
C GLU A 232 11.43 8.95 2.67
N LEU A 233 10.97 8.63 3.88
CA LEU A 233 11.43 7.48 4.66
C LEU A 233 10.60 6.25 4.27
N GLN A 234 11.26 5.21 3.76
CA GLN A 234 10.64 3.93 3.43
C GLN A 234 11.02 2.89 4.49
N VAL A 235 10.05 2.46 5.27
CA VAL A 235 10.20 1.41 6.28
C VAL A 235 9.77 0.08 5.66
N ILE A 236 10.70 -0.88 5.58
CA ILE A 236 10.47 -2.19 4.98
C ILE A 236 9.88 -3.12 6.04
N ILE A 237 8.60 -3.46 5.92
CA ILE A 237 7.87 -4.30 6.90
C ILE A 237 7.49 -5.65 6.28
N GLY A 238 7.11 -5.65 5.01
CA GLY A 238 6.58 -6.81 4.28
C GLY A 238 5.07 -6.72 4.04
N GLY A 239 4.44 -7.85 3.72
CA GLY A 239 3.02 -7.95 3.29
C GLY A 239 1.98 -7.39 4.27
N GLU A 240 2.39 -7.00 5.47
CA GLU A 240 1.53 -6.49 6.53
C GLU A 240 1.67 -4.98 6.76
N CYS A 241 2.45 -4.28 5.93
CA CYS A 241 2.67 -2.84 6.06
C CYS A 241 1.38 -2.01 6.04
N TYR A 242 0.32 -2.48 5.35
CA TYR A 242 -0.98 -1.78 5.34
C TYR A 242 -1.61 -1.72 6.73
N LYS A 243 -1.42 -2.74 7.57
CA LYS A 243 -1.97 -2.79 8.93
C LYS A 243 -1.35 -1.72 9.83
N VAL A 244 -0.04 -1.51 9.71
CA VAL A 244 0.66 -0.43 10.44
C VAL A 244 0.17 0.93 9.95
N LYS A 245 0.07 1.14 8.63
CA LYS A 245 -0.49 2.38 8.06
C LYS A 245 -1.90 2.64 8.57
N ASP A 246 -2.78 1.65 8.56
CA ASP A 246 -4.17 1.80 9.00
C ASP A 246 -4.26 2.18 10.49
N GLU A 247 -3.38 1.63 11.34
CA GLU A 247 -3.32 2.02 12.75
C GLU A 247 -2.72 3.42 12.97
N ILE A 248 -1.73 3.84 12.16
CA ILE A 248 -1.22 5.22 12.17
C ILE A 248 -2.36 6.19 11.84
N LEU A 249 -3.14 5.92 10.78
CA LEU A 249 -4.26 6.77 10.37
C LEU A 249 -5.37 6.83 11.44
N LYS A 250 -5.63 5.72 12.15
CA LYS A 250 -6.60 5.69 13.26
C LYS A 250 -6.16 6.50 14.46
N LEU A 251 -4.88 6.41 14.84
CA LEU A 251 -4.31 7.14 15.97
C LEU A 251 -4.24 8.65 15.71
N ASP A 252 -4.17 9.03 14.44
CA ASP A 252 -4.07 10.42 13.98
C ASP A 252 -5.44 11.12 13.86
N ASN A 253 -6.56 10.45 14.19
CA ASN A 253 -7.93 10.99 14.04
C ASN A 253 -8.20 11.61 12.66
N ILE A 254 -7.57 11.07 11.61
CA ILE A 254 -7.79 11.52 10.24
C ILE A 254 -9.07 10.85 9.73
N GLN A 255 -10.14 11.65 9.53
CA GLN A 255 -11.08 11.35 8.46
C GLN A 255 -10.29 11.20 7.18
N VAL A 256 -10.50 10.09 6.48
CA VAL A 256 -9.80 9.71 5.25
C VAL A 256 -9.90 10.83 4.20
N GLU A 257 -9.00 11.81 4.28
CA GLU A 257 -8.64 12.69 3.19
C GLU A 257 -7.37 12.12 2.60
N THR A 258 -7.60 11.36 1.55
CA THR A 258 -6.55 10.77 0.78
C THR A 258 -5.80 11.81 -0.02
N ALA A 259 -4.57 12.06 0.41
CA ALA A 259 -3.39 12.37 -0.37
C ALA A 259 -3.59 13.22 -1.63
N SER A 260 -3.24 14.50 -1.53
CA SER A 260 -2.60 15.21 -2.64
C SER A 260 -1.59 16.25 -2.12
N GLU A 261 -0.51 16.39 -2.92
CA GLU A 261 0.36 17.55 -3.14
C GLU A 261 1.84 17.51 -2.69
N GLY A 262 2.67 18.05 -3.59
CA GLY A 262 4.10 18.31 -3.44
C GLY A 262 4.99 17.41 -4.29
N THR A 263 5.11 17.75 -5.58
CA THR A 263 6.16 17.30 -6.50
C THR A 263 7.55 17.75 -6.02
N GLU A 264 8.45 16.79 -5.79
CA GLU A 264 9.89 16.98 -6.00
C GLU A 264 10.47 15.78 -6.75
N GLU A 265 11.35 16.08 -7.70
CA GLU A 265 11.86 15.18 -8.72
C GLU A 265 12.63 13.99 -8.14
N VAL A 266 12.14 12.78 -8.41
CA VAL A 266 12.95 11.56 -8.26
C VAL A 266 13.98 11.50 -9.38
N ALA A 267 15.25 11.38 -8.99
CA ALA A 267 16.38 11.09 -9.86
C ALA A 267 16.08 9.92 -10.83
N TYR A 268 15.99 10.25 -12.12
CA TYR A 268 15.91 9.37 -13.29
C TYR A 268 15.16 8.02 -13.12
N SER A 269 13.85 8.06 -12.90
CA SER A 269 12.98 6.90 -13.15
C SER A 269 12.72 6.74 -14.65
N THR A 270 12.96 5.56 -15.22
CA THR A 270 12.58 5.27 -16.62
C THR A 270 11.06 5.39 -16.83
N LEU A 271 10.60 5.81 -18.02
CA LEU A 271 9.17 5.95 -18.37
C LEU A 271 8.35 4.70 -17.99
N SER A 272 8.93 3.51 -18.19
CA SER A 272 8.33 2.25 -17.76
C SER A 272 8.08 2.18 -16.25
N GLN A 273 9.00 2.66 -15.42
CA GLN A 273 8.85 2.62 -13.96
C GLN A 273 7.79 3.61 -13.45
N LYS A 274 7.65 4.78 -14.08
CA LYS A 274 6.55 5.71 -13.78
C LYS A 274 5.19 5.10 -14.12
N ILE A 275 5.08 4.46 -15.28
CA ILE A 275 3.87 3.76 -15.71
C ILE A 275 3.56 2.59 -14.76
N PHE A 276 4.55 1.76 -14.41
CA PHE A 276 4.35 0.65 -13.48
C PHE A 276 3.96 1.11 -12.07
N ALA A 277 4.53 2.21 -11.58
CA ALA A 277 4.15 2.81 -10.31
C ALA A 277 2.71 3.34 -10.34
N ALA A 278 2.30 3.97 -11.44
CA ALA A 278 0.93 4.45 -11.62
C ALA A 278 -0.08 3.28 -11.69
N ILE A 279 0.21 2.25 -12.48
CA ILE A 279 -0.65 1.05 -12.57
C ILE A 279 -0.74 0.39 -11.20
N ALA A 280 0.37 0.19 -10.49
CA ALA A 280 0.35 -0.42 -9.16
C ALA A 280 -0.43 0.44 -8.14
N GLY A 281 -0.27 1.77 -8.18
CA GLY A 281 -0.97 2.70 -7.30
C GLY A 281 -2.49 2.74 -7.53
N ILE A 282 -2.93 2.60 -8.78
CA ILE A 282 -4.35 2.58 -9.16
C ILE A 282 -4.96 1.19 -8.94
N MET A 283 -4.23 0.12 -9.22
CA MET A 283 -4.71 -1.27 -9.15
C MET A 283 -4.74 -1.83 -7.73
N ALA A 284 -3.71 -1.56 -6.91
CA ALA A 284 -3.58 -2.18 -5.59
C ALA A 284 -4.79 -1.93 -4.66
N PRO A 285 -5.39 -0.71 -4.60
CA PRO A 285 -6.58 -0.47 -3.79
C PRO A 285 -7.82 -1.26 -4.24
N ASN A 286 -7.86 -1.73 -5.50
CA ASN A 286 -8.98 -2.50 -6.05
C ASN A 286 -8.89 -4.00 -5.79
N ILE A 287 -7.73 -4.52 -5.35
CA ILE A 287 -7.52 -5.96 -5.12
C ILE A 287 -8.55 -6.56 -4.15
N PRO A 288 -8.86 -5.96 -2.98
CA PRO A 288 -9.86 -6.53 -2.07
C PRO A 288 -11.25 -6.64 -2.70
N ILE A 289 -11.64 -5.68 -3.53
CA ILE A 289 -12.94 -5.63 -4.21
C ILE A 289 -13.02 -6.75 -5.24
N LEU A 290 -11.97 -6.90 -6.07
CA LEU A 290 -11.84 -7.99 -7.04
C LEU A 290 -11.90 -9.35 -6.36
N MET A 291 -11.19 -9.52 -5.24
CA MET A 291 -11.22 -10.75 -4.45
C MET A 291 -12.61 -11.06 -3.89
N SER A 292 -13.30 -10.07 -3.34
CA SER A 292 -14.64 -10.26 -2.82
C SER A 292 -15.60 -10.68 -3.93
N ALA A 293 -15.62 -9.95 -5.05
CA ALA A 293 -16.50 -10.24 -6.18
C ALA A 293 -16.22 -11.62 -6.80
N GLY A 294 -14.94 -11.97 -6.97
CA GLY A 294 -14.52 -13.27 -7.51
C GLY A 294 -14.91 -14.45 -6.61
N ILE A 295 -14.73 -14.34 -5.29
CA ILE A 295 -15.11 -15.40 -4.33
C ILE A 295 -16.63 -15.57 -4.28
N ILE A 296 -17.39 -14.48 -4.33
CA ILE A 296 -18.87 -14.56 -4.36
C ILE A 296 -19.33 -15.20 -5.67
N ALA A 297 -18.74 -14.83 -6.81
CA ALA A 297 -19.04 -15.45 -8.09
C ALA A 297 -18.71 -16.95 -8.12
N ALA A 298 -17.62 -17.34 -7.47
CA ALA A 298 -17.24 -18.73 -7.25
C ALA A 298 -18.31 -19.49 -6.43
N ILE A 299 -18.76 -18.93 -5.32
CA ILE A 299 -19.82 -19.53 -4.48
C ILE A 299 -21.11 -19.67 -5.29
N TYR A 300 -21.54 -18.62 -6.00
CA TYR A 300 -22.72 -18.66 -6.84
C TYR A 300 -22.64 -19.75 -7.91
N SER A 301 -21.48 -19.88 -8.59
CA SER A 301 -21.28 -20.92 -9.60
C SER A 301 -21.37 -22.33 -9.02
N ILE A 302 -20.79 -22.57 -7.84
CA ILE A 302 -20.88 -23.88 -7.16
C ILE A 302 -22.35 -24.21 -6.86
N LEU A 303 -23.08 -23.24 -6.28
CA LEU A 303 -24.49 -23.40 -5.92
C LEU A 303 -25.38 -23.66 -7.14
N ASN A 304 -25.07 -23.02 -8.27
CA ASN A 304 -25.74 -23.26 -9.55
C ASN A 304 -25.47 -24.69 -10.06
N THR A 305 -24.21 -25.15 -10.02
CA THR A 305 -23.86 -26.51 -10.46
C THR A 305 -24.52 -27.61 -9.63
N ILE A 306 -24.66 -27.43 -8.32
CA ILE A 306 -25.35 -28.40 -7.44
C ILE A 306 -26.88 -28.27 -7.48
N GLY A 307 -27.43 -27.36 -8.29
CA GLY A 307 -28.87 -27.16 -8.46
C GLY A 307 -29.57 -26.45 -7.29
N VAL A 308 -28.82 -25.78 -6.41
CA VAL A 308 -29.39 -25.00 -5.29
C VAL A 308 -29.88 -23.63 -5.77
N THR A 309 -29.26 -23.07 -6.81
CA THR A 309 -29.68 -21.81 -7.43
C THR A 309 -29.96 -22.00 -8.91
N VAL A 310 -30.88 -21.21 -9.47
CA VAL A 310 -31.15 -21.16 -10.90
C VAL A 310 -30.09 -20.31 -11.61
N ASP A 311 -29.58 -20.80 -12.75
CA ASP A 311 -28.70 -20.02 -13.62
C ASP A 311 -29.48 -18.88 -14.26
N LEU A 312 -29.12 -17.66 -13.87
CA LEU A 312 -29.75 -16.44 -14.35
C LEU A 312 -29.13 -15.88 -15.63
N GLY A 313 -27.99 -16.42 -16.08
CA GLY A 313 -27.33 -16.00 -17.33
C GLY A 313 -27.09 -14.48 -17.39
N SER A 314 -27.66 -13.84 -18.42
CA SER A 314 -27.67 -12.39 -18.69
C SER A 314 -28.69 -11.59 -17.87
N GLY A 315 -29.50 -12.25 -17.05
CA GLY A 315 -30.60 -11.63 -16.30
C GLY A 315 -31.98 -11.88 -16.94
N ASP A 316 -32.06 -12.54 -18.09
CA ASP A 316 -33.32 -12.79 -18.80
C ASP A 316 -34.26 -13.76 -18.06
N LYS A 317 -33.69 -14.59 -17.17
CA LYS A 317 -34.44 -15.54 -16.32
C LYS A 317 -34.76 -14.98 -14.93
N THR A 318 -34.58 -13.68 -14.70
CA THR A 318 -34.78 -13.05 -13.38
C THR A 318 -36.20 -13.19 -12.83
N ILE A 319 -37.20 -13.34 -13.71
CA ILE A 319 -38.60 -13.54 -13.35
C ILE A 319 -38.86 -14.97 -12.85
N GLU A 320 -38.09 -15.94 -13.31
CA GLU A 320 -38.22 -17.37 -12.98
C GLU A 320 -37.36 -17.79 -11.78
N ALA A 321 -36.50 -16.90 -11.28
CA ALA A 321 -35.59 -17.19 -10.18
C ALA A 321 -36.21 -16.95 -8.81
N ASP A 322 -35.88 -17.82 -7.88
CA ASP A 322 -36.14 -17.60 -6.46
C ASP A 322 -35.29 -16.46 -5.90
N MET A 323 -35.72 -15.93 -4.75
CA MET A 323 -35.07 -14.81 -4.08
C MET A 323 -33.58 -15.05 -3.78
N LEU A 324 -33.20 -16.29 -3.41
CA LEU A 324 -31.82 -16.62 -3.09
C LEU A 324 -30.94 -16.59 -4.34
N SER A 325 -31.42 -17.18 -5.43
CA SER A 325 -30.75 -17.13 -6.74
C SER A 325 -30.53 -15.70 -7.22
N LEU A 326 -31.55 -14.84 -7.10
CA LEU A 326 -31.46 -13.43 -7.48
C LEU A 326 -30.43 -12.66 -6.62
N ILE A 327 -30.49 -12.81 -5.30
CA ILE A 327 -29.56 -12.13 -4.38
C ILE A 327 -28.10 -12.54 -4.69
N LEU A 328 -27.85 -13.84 -4.82
CA LEU A 328 -26.51 -14.35 -5.08
C LEU A 328 -25.99 -13.94 -6.46
N TYR A 329 -26.86 -13.89 -7.47
CA TYR A 329 -26.51 -13.38 -8.79
C TYR A 329 -26.11 -11.90 -8.75
N VAL A 330 -26.90 -11.06 -8.07
CA VAL A 330 -26.60 -9.62 -7.92
C VAL A 330 -25.28 -9.42 -7.18
N LEU A 331 -25.06 -10.13 -6.07
CA LEU A 331 -23.80 -10.06 -5.31
C LEU A 331 -22.59 -10.49 -6.16
N SER A 332 -22.75 -11.54 -6.97
CA SER A 332 -21.72 -12.09 -7.86
C SER A 332 -21.37 -11.14 -9.00
N LYS A 333 -22.37 -10.56 -9.67
CA LYS A 333 -22.16 -9.80 -10.91
C LYS A 333 -21.85 -8.32 -10.68
N THR A 334 -22.42 -7.69 -9.65
CA THR A 334 -22.30 -6.23 -9.44
C THR A 334 -20.85 -5.80 -9.24
N GLY A 335 -20.09 -6.52 -8.41
CA GLY A 335 -18.70 -6.16 -8.10
C GLY A 335 -17.77 -6.23 -9.31
N ILE A 336 -18.02 -7.15 -10.24
CA ILE A 336 -17.22 -7.31 -11.47
C ILE A 336 -17.66 -6.27 -12.53
N LEU A 337 -18.97 -6.09 -12.74
CA LEU A 337 -19.50 -5.19 -13.77
C LEU A 337 -19.24 -3.70 -13.44
N LEU A 338 -19.24 -3.33 -12.17
CA LEU A 338 -19.02 -1.94 -11.73
C LEU A 338 -17.57 -1.66 -11.31
N ILE A 339 -16.63 -2.57 -11.58
CA ILE A 339 -15.23 -2.40 -11.16
C ILE A 339 -14.61 -1.11 -11.72
N GLY A 340 -15.03 -0.70 -12.92
CA GLY A 340 -14.59 0.53 -13.56
C GLY A 340 -14.83 1.79 -12.71
N VAL A 341 -15.89 1.83 -11.91
CA VAL A 341 -16.20 2.96 -11.02
C VAL A 341 -15.09 3.16 -9.99
N PHE A 342 -14.63 2.06 -9.38
CA PHE A 342 -13.52 2.08 -8.41
C PHE A 342 -12.20 2.44 -9.08
N PHE A 343 -11.98 2.01 -10.32
CA PHE A 343 -10.82 2.44 -11.11
C PHE A 343 -10.85 3.94 -11.40
N CYS A 344 -12.01 4.50 -11.77
CA CYS A 344 -12.14 5.94 -12.03
C CYS A 344 -11.88 6.75 -10.75
N TYR A 345 -12.47 6.32 -9.62
CA TYR A 345 -12.23 6.90 -8.30
C TYR A 345 -10.73 6.89 -7.94
N ASN A 346 -10.09 5.71 -7.99
CA ASN A 346 -8.69 5.56 -7.60
C ASN A 346 -7.74 6.27 -8.57
N THR A 347 -8.08 6.34 -9.86
CA THR A 347 -7.29 7.08 -10.85
C THR A 347 -7.35 8.58 -10.57
N THR A 348 -8.55 9.13 -10.37
CA THR A 348 -8.74 10.57 -10.10
C THR A 348 -7.98 10.97 -8.83
N LYS A 349 -8.10 10.15 -7.79
CA LYS A 349 -7.35 10.28 -6.55
C LYS A 349 -5.84 10.20 -6.73
N TYR A 350 -5.34 9.22 -7.49
CA TYR A 350 -3.90 9.04 -7.73
C TYR A 350 -3.27 10.26 -8.42
N PHE A 351 -3.99 10.89 -9.34
CA PHE A 351 -3.53 12.09 -10.04
C PHE A 351 -3.81 13.40 -9.26
N GLY A 352 -4.32 13.33 -8.03
CA GLY A 352 -4.56 14.48 -7.16
C GLY A 352 -5.82 15.29 -7.49
N GLY A 353 -6.79 14.71 -8.20
CA GLY A 353 -8.11 15.31 -8.38
C GLY A 353 -9.13 14.82 -7.34
N ASP A 354 -10.30 15.47 -7.32
CA ASP A 354 -11.39 15.11 -6.40
C ASP A 354 -11.95 13.70 -6.72
N PRO A 355 -11.79 12.71 -5.81
CA PRO A 355 -12.27 11.35 -6.05
C PRO A 355 -13.79 11.24 -6.26
N LEU A 356 -14.58 12.20 -5.75
CA LEU A 356 -16.03 12.22 -5.93
C LEU A 356 -16.41 12.46 -7.39
N TYR A 357 -15.67 13.30 -8.12
CA TYR A 357 -15.84 13.45 -9.58
C TYR A 357 -15.55 12.12 -10.28
N GLY A 358 -14.46 11.46 -9.91
CA GLY A 358 -14.12 10.14 -10.43
C GLY A 358 -15.24 9.12 -10.23
N MET A 359 -15.86 9.10 -9.04
CA MET A 359 -16.96 8.20 -8.74
C MET A 359 -18.22 8.52 -9.55
N LEU A 360 -18.63 9.79 -9.62
CA LEU A 360 -19.81 10.20 -10.40
C LEU A 360 -19.64 9.89 -11.90
N ILE A 361 -18.48 10.24 -12.47
CA ILE A 361 -18.15 9.94 -13.87
C ILE A 361 -18.16 8.42 -14.10
N GLY A 362 -17.59 7.65 -13.17
CA GLY A 362 -17.63 6.20 -13.23
C GLY A 362 -19.06 5.64 -13.23
N LEU A 363 -19.93 6.12 -12.35
CA LEU A 363 -21.33 5.69 -12.30
C LEU A 363 -22.10 6.02 -13.59
N ILE A 364 -21.82 7.19 -14.18
CA ILE A 364 -22.42 7.57 -15.47
C ILE A 364 -21.96 6.61 -16.56
N LEU A 365 -20.65 6.35 -16.69
CA LEU A 365 -20.09 5.48 -17.73
C LEU A 365 -20.51 4.00 -17.58
N ALA A 366 -20.77 3.56 -16.34
CA ALA A 366 -21.27 2.22 -16.03
C ALA A 366 -22.81 2.12 -16.13
N SER A 367 -23.49 3.20 -16.48
CA SER A 367 -24.94 3.27 -16.36
C SER A 367 -25.67 2.37 -17.37
N ARG A 368 -26.61 1.57 -16.84
CA ARG A 368 -27.55 0.78 -17.65
C ARG A 368 -28.55 1.61 -18.44
N PHE A 369 -28.66 2.92 -18.15
CA PHE A 369 -29.50 3.80 -18.96
C PHE A 369 -29.01 3.90 -20.41
N PHE A 370 -27.72 3.63 -20.69
CA PHE A 370 -27.23 3.49 -22.07
C PHE A 370 -27.82 2.30 -22.81
N MET A 371 -28.33 1.28 -22.11
CA MET A 371 -28.94 0.11 -22.74
C MET A 371 -30.45 0.22 -22.91
N GLY A 372 -31.12 1.20 -22.29
CA GLY A 372 -32.55 1.51 -22.42
C GLY A 372 -33.53 0.40 -21.99
N THR A 373 -34.60 0.74 -21.28
CA THR A 373 -35.71 -0.20 -21.04
C THR A 373 -36.49 -0.46 -22.33
N GLY A 374 -36.41 -1.67 -22.88
CA GLY A 374 -37.07 -2.04 -24.14
C GLY A 374 -36.31 -1.66 -25.41
N ALA A 375 -35.06 -1.20 -25.32
CA ALA A 375 -34.25 -0.92 -26.51
C ALA A 375 -33.88 -2.20 -27.28
N GLU A 376 -33.74 -3.34 -26.59
CA GLU A 376 -33.51 -4.64 -27.23
C GLU A 376 -34.69 -5.12 -28.07
N SER A 377 -35.92 -4.88 -27.60
CA SER A 377 -37.13 -5.26 -28.34
C SER A 377 -37.32 -4.52 -29.66
N ASN A 378 -36.69 -3.34 -29.81
CA ASN A 378 -36.71 -2.54 -31.04
C ASN A 378 -35.31 -2.40 -31.66
N ALA A 379 -34.37 -3.26 -31.29
CA ALA A 379 -33.00 -3.17 -31.76
C ALA A 379 -32.90 -3.55 -33.24
N ILE A 380 -32.19 -2.73 -34.02
CA ILE A 380 -31.91 -3.02 -35.41
C ILE A 380 -30.82 -4.10 -35.46
N THR A 381 -31.12 -5.23 -36.09
CA THR A 381 -30.22 -6.40 -36.17
C THR A 381 -29.55 -6.56 -37.53
N LYS A 382 -30.06 -5.87 -38.56
CA LYS A 382 -29.53 -5.95 -39.92
C LYS A 382 -28.57 -4.79 -40.20
N PRO A 383 -27.32 -5.07 -40.63
CA PRO A 383 -26.34 -4.02 -40.95
C PRO A 383 -26.78 -2.99 -41.99
N SER A 384 -27.67 -3.37 -42.92
CA SER A 384 -28.23 -2.47 -43.94
C SER A 384 -29.16 -1.39 -43.38
N GLU A 385 -29.65 -1.56 -42.16
CA GLU A 385 -30.61 -0.66 -41.51
C GLU A 385 -29.96 0.18 -40.40
N TYR A 386 -28.63 0.11 -40.23
CA TYR A 386 -27.91 0.87 -39.22
C TYR A 386 -27.93 2.38 -39.51
N GLU A 387 -28.49 3.15 -38.58
CA GLU A 387 -28.63 4.60 -38.68
C GLU A 387 -28.06 5.28 -37.42
N PHE A 388 -27.40 6.43 -37.59
CA PHE A 388 -26.77 7.18 -36.50
C PHE A 388 -27.78 7.48 -35.38
N GLY A 389 -27.40 7.18 -34.14
CA GLY A 389 -28.23 7.42 -32.97
C GLY A 389 -29.39 6.43 -32.79
N LYS A 390 -29.45 5.35 -33.56
CA LYS A 390 -30.36 4.22 -33.30
C LYS A 390 -29.67 3.11 -32.51
N PHE A 391 -30.45 2.40 -31.70
CA PHE A 391 -29.95 1.25 -30.95
C PHE A 391 -29.85 0.02 -31.86
N ILE A 392 -28.67 -0.57 -31.93
CA ILE A 392 -28.39 -1.74 -32.78
C ILE A 392 -27.94 -2.93 -31.93
N MET A 393 -28.19 -4.13 -32.45
CA MET A 393 -27.68 -5.40 -31.93
C MET A 393 -27.09 -6.20 -33.08
N ASP A 394 -25.79 -6.04 -33.27
CA ASP A 394 -25.06 -6.74 -34.31
C ASP A 394 -24.69 -8.15 -33.84
N ALA A 395 -25.23 -9.18 -34.48
CA ALA A 395 -24.95 -10.57 -34.12
C ALA A 395 -23.51 -10.99 -34.51
N GLN A 396 -22.95 -10.43 -35.59
CA GLN A 396 -21.67 -10.83 -36.18
C GLN A 396 -20.46 -10.41 -35.32
N PHE A 397 -20.52 -9.22 -34.74
CA PHE A 397 -19.48 -8.61 -33.92
C PHE A 397 -19.91 -8.42 -32.46
N GLY A 398 -21.15 -8.78 -32.11
CA GLY A 398 -21.76 -8.63 -30.79
C GLY A 398 -21.76 -7.20 -30.28
N SER A 399 -21.85 -6.24 -31.19
CA SER A 399 -21.92 -4.82 -30.84
C SER A 399 -23.35 -4.47 -30.47
N ARG A 400 -23.55 -4.12 -29.20
CA ARG A 400 -24.84 -3.70 -28.64
C ARG A 400 -24.71 -2.28 -28.11
N GLY A 401 -25.47 -1.35 -28.68
CA GLY A 401 -25.44 0.05 -28.27
C GLY A 401 -25.99 1.01 -29.32
N TRP A 402 -25.80 2.30 -29.08
CA TRP A 402 -26.23 3.38 -29.97
C TRP A 402 -25.23 3.56 -31.11
N TYR A 403 -25.65 3.30 -32.34
CA TYR A 403 -24.78 3.34 -33.50
C TYR A 403 -24.25 4.74 -33.80
N LEU A 404 -22.94 4.83 -34.05
CA LEU A 404 -22.27 6.04 -34.51
C LEU A 404 -21.95 5.94 -35.99
N PHE A 405 -21.03 5.07 -36.35
CA PHE A 405 -20.60 4.83 -37.72
C PHE A 405 -20.01 3.43 -37.84
N SER A 406 -19.85 2.94 -39.06
CA SER A 406 -19.17 1.68 -39.33
C SER A 406 -17.80 1.93 -39.94
N ILE A 407 -16.82 1.09 -39.60
CA ILE A 407 -15.57 1.01 -40.35
C ILE A 407 -15.55 -0.35 -41.04
N SER A 408 -15.58 -0.33 -42.37
CA SER A 408 -15.80 -1.54 -43.19
C SER A 408 -17.13 -2.20 -42.79
N ASN A 409 -17.09 -3.34 -42.09
CA ASN A 409 -18.28 -4.05 -41.61
C ASN A 409 -18.48 -3.95 -40.09
N TYR A 410 -17.56 -3.33 -39.35
CA TYR A 410 -17.64 -3.28 -37.88
C TYR A 410 -18.42 -2.04 -37.41
N PRO A 411 -19.57 -2.21 -36.75
CA PRO A 411 -20.33 -1.09 -36.24
C PRO A 411 -19.74 -0.57 -34.93
N ILE A 412 -19.45 0.73 -34.89
CA ILE A 412 -19.00 1.42 -33.68
C ILE A 412 -20.22 1.98 -32.96
N VAL A 413 -20.36 1.64 -31.69
CA VAL A 413 -21.51 1.98 -30.87
C VAL A 413 -21.10 2.68 -29.57
N ILE A 414 -21.96 3.56 -29.07
CA ILE A 414 -21.92 4.00 -27.68
C ILE A 414 -22.67 2.96 -26.84
N LYS A 415 -21.97 2.42 -25.84
CA LYS A 415 -22.50 1.41 -24.92
C LYS A 415 -22.11 1.75 -23.49
N SER A 416 -22.75 1.13 -22.51
CA SER A 416 -22.23 1.18 -21.14
C SER A 416 -20.86 0.48 -21.11
N TYR A 417 -19.93 1.02 -20.34
CA TYR A 417 -18.61 0.43 -20.18
C TYR A 417 -18.58 -0.57 -19.02
N GLU A 418 -19.68 -1.31 -18.79
CA GLU A 418 -19.72 -2.35 -17.76
C GLU A 418 -18.57 -3.36 -17.95
N GLY A 419 -17.93 -3.72 -16.84
CA GLY A 419 -16.81 -4.65 -16.83
C GLY A 419 -15.54 -4.15 -17.52
N SER A 420 -15.50 -2.92 -18.03
CA SER A 420 -14.30 -2.35 -18.66
C SER A 420 -13.44 -1.58 -17.65
N VAL A 421 -12.14 -1.48 -17.90
CA VAL A 421 -11.19 -0.76 -17.02
C VAL A 421 -10.59 0.46 -17.72
N LEU A 422 -10.14 0.32 -18.97
CA LEU A 422 -9.46 1.39 -19.72
C LEU A 422 -10.26 2.69 -19.90
N PRO A 423 -11.56 2.67 -20.26
CA PRO A 423 -12.35 3.90 -20.37
C PRO A 423 -12.37 4.70 -19.08
N TYR A 424 -12.40 4.03 -17.93
CA TYR A 424 -12.45 4.65 -16.61
C TYR A 424 -11.11 5.22 -16.17
N LEU A 425 -9.99 4.58 -16.52
CA LEU A 425 -8.67 5.18 -16.30
C LEU A 425 -8.53 6.46 -17.11
N ALA A 426 -8.92 6.41 -18.39
CA ALA A 426 -8.85 7.58 -19.26
C ALA A 426 -9.78 8.70 -18.78
N ALA A 427 -11.00 8.35 -18.36
CA ALA A 427 -11.96 9.28 -17.77
C ALA A 427 -11.42 9.92 -16.49
N GLY A 428 -10.85 9.14 -15.56
CA GLY A 428 -10.27 9.67 -14.32
C GLY A 428 -9.11 10.63 -14.60
N ILE A 429 -8.18 10.26 -15.50
CA ILE A 429 -7.07 11.14 -15.91
C ILE A 429 -7.61 12.44 -16.51
N MET A 430 -8.58 12.33 -17.42
CA MET A 430 -9.15 13.47 -18.12
C MET A 430 -9.94 14.38 -17.17
N ALA A 431 -10.67 13.82 -16.21
CA ALA A 431 -11.37 14.58 -15.17
C ALA A 431 -10.42 15.46 -14.37
N VAL A 432 -9.24 14.96 -13.98
CA VAL A 432 -8.24 15.75 -13.26
C VAL A 432 -7.72 16.91 -14.10
N TYR A 433 -7.33 16.64 -15.35
CA TYR A 433 -6.80 17.70 -16.23
C TYR A 433 -7.86 18.74 -16.60
N ILE A 434 -9.10 18.31 -16.81
CA ILE A 434 -10.22 19.22 -17.08
C ILE A 434 -10.55 20.03 -15.83
N ASP A 435 -10.58 19.45 -14.63
CA ASP A 435 -10.81 20.21 -13.39
C ASP A 435 -9.75 21.30 -13.19
N ILE A 436 -8.47 20.98 -13.38
CA ILE A 436 -7.38 21.95 -13.33
C ILE A 436 -7.55 23.03 -14.41
N TRP A 437 -7.99 22.66 -15.61
CA TRP A 437 -8.20 23.60 -16.70
C TRP A 437 -9.39 24.53 -16.44
N VAL A 438 -10.53 24.00 -16.00
CA VAL A 438 -11.74 24.76 -15.65
C VAL A 438 -11.46 25.75 -14.51
N LYS A 439 -10.69 25.33 -13.50
CA LYS A 439 -10.20 26.18 -12.40
C LYS A 439 -9.46 27.43 -12.87
N LYS A 440 -8.73 27.37 -14.00
CA LYS A 440 -7.88 28.47 -14.47
C LYS A 440 -8.66 29.66 -15.03
N TRP A 441 -9.82 29.41 -15.64
CA TRP A 441 -10.56 30.45 -16.36
C TRP A 441 -11.91 30.78 -15.72
N MET A 442 -12.44 29.94 -14.83
CA MET A 442 -13.77 30.12 -14.28
C MET A 442 -13.80 31.09 -13.09
N PRO A 443 -14.69 32.10 -13.10
CA PRO A 443 -14.88 33.01 -11.97
C PRO A 443 -15.41 32.31 -10.71
N SER A 444 -14.95 32.75 -9.54
CA SER A 444 -15.34 32.19 -8.22
C SER A 444 -16.85 32.23 -7.93
N ALA A 445 -17.58 33.21 -8.47
CA ALA A 445 -19.02 33.38 -8.24
C ALA A 445 -19.87 32.24 -8.84
N ILE A 446 -19.46 31.68 -9.98
CA ILE A 446 -20.18 30.58 -10.66
C ILE A 446 -19.51 29.23 -10.40
N ASP A 447 -18.33 29.25 -9.79
CA ASP A 447 -17.50 28.09 -9.56
C ASP A 447 -18.22 26.98 -8.78
N ILE A 448 -18.82 27.37 -7.65
CA ILE A 448 -19.55 26.50 -6.73
C ILE A 448 -20.67 25.72 -7.43
N VAL A 449 -21.24 26.29 -8.49
CA VAL A 449 -22.42 25.72 -9.17
C VAL A 449 -22.03 24.95 -10.44
N PHE A 450 -21.14 25.51 -11.27
CA PHE A 450 -20.92 25.02 -12.63
C PHE A 450 -19.67 24.16 -12.81
N ARG A 451 -18.68 24.21 -11.89
CA ARG A 451 -17.43 23.44 -12.05
C ARG A 451 -17.68 21.97 -12.23
N ALA A 452 -18.40 21.39 -11.27
CA ALA A 452 -18.68 19.96 -11.24
C ALA A 452 -19.40 19.52 -12.52
N ALA A 453 -20.43 20.27 -12.95
CA ALA A 453 -21.18 19.96 -14.16
C ALA A 453 -20.31 20.01 -15.42
N ILE A 454 -19.49 21.06 -15.58
CA ILE A 454 -18.60 21.21 -16.73
C ILE A 454 -17.54 20.11 -16.76
N VAL A 455 -16.91 19.81 -15.63
CA VAL A 455 -15.89 18.75 -15.52
C VAL A 455 -16.49 17.40 -15.92
N VAL A 456 -17.68 17.07 -15.40
CA VAL A 456 -18.35 15.80 -15.72
C VAL A 456 -18.71 15.73 -17.20
N VAL A 457 -19.35 16.76 -17.76
CA VAL A 457 -19.78 16.76 -19.18
C VAL A 457 -18.59 16.71 -20.13
N LEU A 458 -17.58 17.55 -19.90
CA LEU A 458 -16.36 17.56 -20.73
C LEU A 458 -15.52 16.31 -20.55
N THR A 459 -15.72 15.52 -19.50
CA THR A 459 -15.08 14.20 -19.35
C THR A 459 -15.88 13.10 -20.03
N VAL A 460 -17.18 13.00 -19.75
CA VAL A 460 -18.03 11.88 -20.22
C VAL A 460 -18.22 11.92 -21.73
N VAL A 461 -18.46 13.09 -22.32
CA VAL A 461 -18.73 13.20 -23.76
C VAL A 461 -17.55 12.71 -24.61
N PRO A 462 -16.29 13.17 -24.40
CA PRO A 462 -15.17 12.65 -25.18
C PRO A 462 -14.87 11.18 -24.87
N VAL A 463 -15.14 10.69 -23.64
CA VAL A 463 -15.00 9.26 -23.36
C VAL A 463 -15.96 8.45 -24.23
N LEU A 464 -17.23 8.85 -24.34
CA LEU A 464 -18.24 8.14 -25.12
C LEU A 464 -18.02 8.22 -26.63
N PHE A 465 -17.62 9.39 -27.15
CA PHE A 465 -17.54 9.64 -28.59
C PHE A 465 -16.14 9.48 -29.19
N VAL A 466 -15.09 9.44 -28.38
CA VAL A 466 -13.70 9.32 -28.86
C VAL A 466 -13.02 8.09 -28.25
N ILE A 467 -12.94 8.01 -26.92
CA ILE A 467 -12.15 6.97 -26.25
C ILE A 467 -12.79 5.59 -26.40
N GLY A 468 -14.10 5.50 -26.21
CA GLY A 468 -14.87 4.28 -26.42
C GLY A 468 -14.73 3.71 -27.83
N PRO A 469 -15.08 4.50 -28.87
CA PRO A 469 -14.85 4.14 -30.26
C PRO A 469 -13.41 3.71 -30.55
N ALA A 470 -12.42 4.44 -30.03
CA ALA A 470 -11.01 4.06 -30.18
C ALA A 470 -10.69 2.70 -29.54
N LEU A 471 -11.28 2.39 -28.38
CA LEU A 471 -11.12 1.08 -27.74
C LEU A 471 -11.85 -0.03 -28.51
N SER A 472 -13.03 0.23 -29.07
CA SER A 472 -13.73 -0.72 -29.93
C SER A 472 -12.94 -1.05 -31.21
N LEU A 473 -12.14 -0.10 -31.73
CA LEU A 473 -11.19 -0.40 -32.81
C LEU A 473 -10.06 -1.33 -32.38
N VAL A 474 -9.60 -1.21 -31.13
CA VAL A 474 -8.62 -2.13 -30.54
C VAL A 474 -9.26 -3.52 -30.36
N GLU A 475 -10.51 -3.60 -29.89
CA GLU A 475 -11.29 -4.85 -29.78
C GLU A 475 -11.46 -5.52 -31.16
N PHE A 476 -11.77 -4.73 -32.19
CA PHE A 476 -11.87 -5.21 -33.58
C PHE A 476 -10.53 -5.78 -34.08
N GLY A 477 -9.43 -5.05 -33.88
CA GLY A 477 -8.09 -5.53 -34.22
C GLY A 477 -7.72 -6.82 -33.48
N MET A 478 -8.07 -6.91 -32.19
CA MET A 478 -7.83 -8.09 -31.37
C MET A 478 -8.59 -9.32 -31.87
N THR A 479 -9.84 -9.15 -32.35
CA THR A 479 -10.62 -10.23 -32.96
C THR A 479 -9.85 -10.90 -34.11
N TYR A 480 -9.24 -10.12 -35.00
CA TYR A 480 -8.43 -10.66 -36.10
C TYR A 480 -7.16 -11.34 -35.61
N VAL A 481 -6.50 -10.76 -34.60
CA VAL A 481 -5.30 -11.38 -34.00
C VAL A 481 -5.65 -12.75 -33.44
N VAL A 482 -6.75 -12.88 -32.69
CA VAL A 482 -7.15 -14.16 -32.10
C VAL A 482 -7.62 -15.16 -33.17
N LYS A 483 -8.40 -14.73 -34.17
CA LYS A 483 -8.72 -15.59 -35.33
C LYS A 483 -7.44 -16.06 -36.05
N GLY A 484 -6.48 -15.16 -36.22
CA GLY A 484 -5.16 -15.45 -36.79
C GLY A 484 -4.40 -16.50 -36.00
N LEU A 485 -4.39 -16.39 -34.66
CA LEU A 485 -3.81 -17.41 -33.79
C LEU A 485 -4.54 -18.75 -33.92
N GLY A 486 -5.85 -18.74 -34.17
CA GLY A 486 -6.66 -19.94 -34.38
C GLY A 486 -6.25 -20.76 -35.60
N TYR A 487 -5.67 -20.15 -36.63
CA TYR A 487 -5.17 -20.87 -37.81
C TYR A 487 -3.83 -21.58 -37.59
N ILE A 488 -3.12 -21.29 -36.49
CA ILE A 488 -1.83 -21.93 -36.21
C ILE A 488 -2.10 -23.37 -35.72
N PRO A 489 -1.62 -24.40 -36.43
CA PRO A 489 -1.94 -25.79 -36.13
C PRO A 489 -1.25 -26.29 -34.84
N LEU A 490 -1.62 -27.51 -34.42
CA LEU A 490 -1.03 -28.21 -33.27
C LEU A 490 -1.25 -27.51 -31.92
N GLY A 491 -2.30 -26.71 -31.79
CA GLY A 491 -2.60 -25.96 -30.56
C GLY A 491 -1.61 -24.83 -30.23
N ILE A 492 -0.57 -24.61 -31.05
CA ILE A 492 0.48 -23.61 -30.79
C ILE A 492 -0.12 -22.21 -30.72
N GLY A 493 -1.15 -21.91 -31.51
CA GLY A 493 -1.88 -20.65 -31.44
C GLY A 493 -2.49 -20.38 -30.06
N VAL A 494 -3.12 -21.39 -29.47
CA VAL A 494 -3.69 -21.34 -28.12
C VAL A 494 -2.59 -21.23 -27.06
N GLY A 495 -1.45 -21.91 -27.27
CA GLY A 495 -0.26 -21.75 -26.45
C GLY A 495 0.29 -20.32 -26.45
N LEU A 496 0.47 -19.71 -27.63
CA LEU A 496 0.95 -18.33 -27.75
C LEU A 496 -0.01 -17.34 -27.07
N PHE A 497 -1.31 -17.55 -27.23
CA PHE A 497 -2.33 -16.77 -26.53
C PHE A 497 -2.19 -16.88 -25.01
N ALA A 498 -2.10 -18.10 -24.47
CA ALA A 498 -1.89 -18.34 -23.03
C ALA A 498 -0.61 -17.69 -22.50
N MET A 499 0.47 -17.71 -23.28
CA MET A 499 1.76 -17.10 -22.93
C MET A 499 1.65 -15.58 -22.74
N VAL A 500 0.91 -14.92 -23.64
CA VAL A 500 0.78 -13.45 -23.67
C VAL A 500 -0.28 -12.95 -22.68
N TRP A 501 -1.17 -13.81 -22.20
CA TRP A 501 -2.24 -13.45 -21.29
C TRP A 501 -1.77 -12.69 -20.05
N GLN A 502 -0.76 -13.20 -19.32
CA GLN A 502 -0.29 -12.58 -18.08
C GLN A 502 0.41 -11.23 -18.30
N PRO A 503 1.18 -11.03 -19.39
CA PRO A 503 1.56 -9.69 -19.85
C PRO A 503 0.39 -8.73 -20.09
N LEU A 504 -0.75 -9.20 -20.63
CA LEU A 504 -1.96 -8.38 -20.79
C LEU A 504 -2.67 -8.08 -19.45
N VAL A 505 -2.50 -8.95 -18.44
CA VAL A 505 -2.96 -8.67 -17.07
C VAL A 505 -2.24 -7.45 -16.49
N LEU A 506 -0.93 -7.34 -16.72
CA LEU A 506 -0.14 -6.18 -16.27
C LEU A 506 -0.65 -4.84 -16.84
N THR A 507 -1.20 -4.84 -18.05
CA THR A 507 -1.68 -3.62 -18.72
C THR A 507 -3.17 -3.38 -18.53
N GLY A 508 -3.92 -4.34 -17.95
CA GLY A 508 -5.38 -4.29 -17.86
C GLY A 508 -6.13 -4.55 -19.17
N VAL A 509 -5.42 -4.67 -20.30
CA VAL A 509 -6.03 -4.91 -21.63
C VAL A 509 -6.73 -6.26 -21.71
N HIS A 510 -6.28 -7.24 -20.91
CA HIS A 510 -6.84 -8.59 -20.88
C HIS A 510 -8.37 -8.64 -20.67
N VAL A 511 -8.95 -7.67 -19.95
CA VAL A 511 -10.40 -7.62 -19.71
C VAL A 511 -11.17 -7.35 -21.02
N GLY A 512 -10.68 -6.41 -21.83
CA GLY A 512 -11.24 -6.15 -23.16
C GLY A 512 -11.09 -7.36 -24.07
N VAL A 513 -9.91 -7.99 -24.08
CA VAL A 513 -9.66 -9.22 -24.84
C VAL A 513 -10.60 -10.35 -24.40
N TYR A 514 -10.81 -10.52 -23.10
CA TYR A 514 -11.73 -11.52 -22.56
C TYR A 514 -13.16 -11.32 -23.08
N MET A 515 -13.66 -10.08 -23.04
CA MET A 515 -15.00 -9.75 -23.52
C MET A 515 -15.14 -9.98 -25.03
N THR A 516 -14.12 -9.63 -25.82
CA THR A 516 -14.10 -9.93 -27.26
C THR A 516 -14.24 -11.43 -27.55
N LEU A 517 -13.66 -12.28 -26.71
CA LEU A 517 -13.76 -13.75 -26.86
C LEU A 517 -15.07 -14.33 -26.32
N LEU A 518 -15.68 -13.67 -25.35
CA LEU A 518 -16.95 -14.08 -24.78
C LEU A 518 -18.14 -13.72 -25.68
N ILE A 519 -18.01 -12.68 -26.50
CA ILE A 519 -19.07 -12.18 -27.38
C ILE A 519 -19.61 -13.28 -28.33
N PRO A 520 -18.81 -13.97 -29.16
CA PRO A 520 -19.33 -15.01 -30.05
C PRO A 520 -20.01 -16.16 -29.29
N LEU A 521 -19.52 -16.46 -28.08
CA LEU A 521 -20.14 -17.46 -27.21
C LEU A 521 -21.52 -17.01 -26.70
N MET A 522 -21.70 -15.71 -26.41
CA MET A 522 -22.98 -15.17 -25.95
C MET A 522 -24.00 -14.96 -27.08
N THR A 523 -23.55 -14.53 -28.26
CA THR A 523 -24.44 -14.14 -29.36
C THR A 523 -24.69 -15.24 -30.38
N GLN A 524 -23.66 -16.05 -30.68
CA GLN A 524 -23.70 -17.09 -31.72
C GLN A 524 -23.57 -18.50 -31.11
N GLN A 525 -23.42 -18.60 -29.78
CA GLN A 525 -23.14 -19.86 -29.08
C GLN A 525 -21.90 -20.58 -29.62
N GLU A 526 -20.95 -19.82 -30.20
CA GLU A 526 -19.72 -20.39 -30.75
C GLU A 526 -18.74 -20.75 -29.62
N PRO A 527 -18.33 -22.02 -29.49
CA PRO A 527 -17.40 -22.45 -28.46
C PRO A 527 -16.02 -21.82 -28.66
N SER A 528 -15.38 -21.37 -27.57
CA SER A 528 -14.06 -20.76 -27.63
C SER A 528 -13.00 -21.60 -26.93
N ILE A 529 -11.97 -21.99 -27.67
CA ILE A 529 -10.76 -22.67 -27.15
C ILE A 529 -9.78 -21.70 -26.48
N PHE A 530 -9.94 -20.39 -26.69
CA PHE A 530 -9.06 -19.35 -26.12
C PHE A 530 -9.46 -18.93 -24.71
N LEU A 531 -10.74 -19.03 -24.36
CA LEU A 531 -11.19 -18.68 -23.01
C LEU A 531 -10.57 -19.60 -21.93
N PRO A 532 -10.50 -20.94 -22.09
CA PRO A 532 -9.78 -21.79 -21.13
C PRO A 532 -8.29 -21.45 -21.01
N ALA A 533 -7.66 -21.01 -22.11
CA ALA A 533 -6.25 -20.64 -22.14
C ALA A 533 -5.91 -19.44 -21.24
N ALA A 534 -6.84 -18.50 -21.05
CA ALA A 534 -6.70 -17.41 -20.08
C ALA A 534 -6.51 -17.95 -18.64
N THR A 535 -7.34 -18.91 -18.24
CA THR A 535 -7.27 -19.54 -16.91
C THR A 535 -6.05 -20.45 -16.78
N ILE A 536 -5.66 -21.18 -17.83
CA ILE A 536 -4.41 -21.96 -17.83
C ILE A 536 -3.21 -21.06 -17.51
N ALA A 537 -3.19 -19.85 -18.07
CA ALA A 537 -2.11 -18.90 -17.81
C ALA A 537 -2.00 -18.48 -16.35
N VAL A 538 -3.12 -18.43 -15.62
CA VAL A 538 -3.17 -18.18 -14.17
C VAL A 538 -2.40 -19.29 -13.43
N PHE A 539 -2.68 -20.55 -13.76
CA PHE A 539 -2.02 -21.70 -13.13
C PHE A 539 -0.52 -21.77 -13.44
N GLY A 540 -0.08 -21.24 -14.58
CA GLY A 540 1.35 -21.04 -14.86
C GLY A 540 2.01 -20.09 -13.84
N GLN A 541 1.35 -18.99 -13.50
CA GLN A 541 1.84 -18.06 -12.47
C GLN A 541 1.76 -18.65 -11.06
N VAL A 542 0.71 -19.41 -10.76
CA VAL A 542 0.57 -20.15 -9.48
C VAL A 542 1.73 -21.13 -9.30
N GLY A 543 2.03 -21.94 -10.32
CA GLY A 543 3.16 -22.89 -10.27
C GLY A 543 4.52 -22.20 -10.14
N ALA A 544 4.72 -21.08 -10.83
CA ALA A 544 5.94 -20.29 -10.68
C ALA A 544 6.08 -19.69 -9.26
N CYS A 545 4.99 -19.21 -8.68
CA CYS A 545 4.94 -18.69 -7.31
C CYS A 545 5.22 -19.78 -6.27
N LEU A 546 4.63 -20.96 -6.46
CA LEU A 546 4.91 -22.13 -5.64
C LEU A 546 6.38 -22.54 -5.75
N GLY A 547 6.95 -22.49 -6.95
CA GLY A 547 8.38 -22.69 -7.18
C GLY A 547 9.24 -21.69 -6.39
N VAL A 548 8.88 -20.41 -6.36
CA VAL A 548 9.55 -19.42 -5.50
C VAL A 548 9.40 -19.77 -4.03
N ALA A 549 8.20 -20.13 -3.57
CA ALA A 549 7.94 -20.47 -2.17
C ALA A 549 8.77 -21.67 -1.69
N MET A 550 8.92 -22.70 -2.53
CA MET A 550 9.70 -23.90 -2.21
C MET A 550 11.20 -23.64 -2.25
N LEU A 551 11.68 -22.87 -3.24
CA LEU A 551 13.10 -22.64 -3.46
C LEU A 551 13.70 -21.53 -2.61
N THR A 552 12.89 -20.56 -2.18
CA THR A 552 13.39 -19.46 -1.36
C THR A 552 13.77 -19.97 0.02
N LYS A 553 14.95 -19.59 0.49
CA LYS A 553 15.45 -19.80 1.83
C LYS A 553 15.08 -18.65 2.76
N ASN A 554 14.58 -17.54 2.23
CA ASN A 554 14.06 -16.44 3.03
C ASN A 554 12.64 -16.80 3.51
N PRO A 555 12.42 -17.00 4.82
CA PRO A 555 11.12 -17.41 5.34
C PRO A 555 10.05 -16.33 5.19
N MET A 556 10.42 -15.05 5.20
CA MET A 556 9.49 -13.94 4.96
C MET A 556 8.99 -13.96 3.53
N GLU A 557 9.90 -14.12 2.59
CA GLU A 557 9.55 -14.23 1.18
C GLU A 557 8.72 -15.47 0.88
N ARG A 558 9.07 -16.61 1.50
CA ARG A 558 8.26 -17.84 1.43
C ARG A 558 6.84 -17.58 1.90
N ARG A 559 6.70 -16.90 3.03
CA ARG A 559 5.40 -16.55 3.60
C ARG A 559 4.58 -15.64 2.69
N VAL A 560 5.19 -14.59 2.10
CA VAL A 560 4.51 -13.72 1.12
C VAL A 560 4.06 -14.52 -0.10
N ALA A 561 4.93 -15.37 -0.65
CA ALA A 561 4.61 -16.21 -1.79
C ALA A 561 3.45 -17.17 -1.50
N LEU A 562 3.48 -17.86 -0.35
CA LEU A 562 2.39 -18.76 0.06
C LEU A 562 1.07 -18.01 0.31
N GLY A 563 1.13 -16.80 0.88
CA GLY A 563 -0.03 -15.96 1.13
C GLY A 563 -0.75 -15.49 -0.14
N ALA A 564 -0.03 -15.36 -1.26
CA ALA A 564 -0.59 -14.91 -2.54
C ALA A 564 -1.26 -16.02 -3.36
N ILE A 565 -0.89 -17.29 -3.14
CA ILE A 565 -1.38 -18.45 -3.92
C ILE A 565 -2.91 -18.60 -3.93
N PRO A 566 -3.63 -18.46 -2.79
CA PRO A 566 -5.09 -18.62 -2.79
C PRO A 566 -5.80 -17.71 -3.79
N GLY A 567 -5.34 -16.46 -3.96
CA GLY A 567 -5.92 -15.54 -4.95
C GLY A 567 -5.83 -16.08 -6.37
N GLY A 568 -4.65 -16.62 -6.75
CA GLY A 568 -4.46 -17.20 -8.09
C GLY A 568 -5.27 -18.47 -8.32
N ILE A 569 -5.49 -19.29 -7.30
CA ILE A 569 -6.36 -20.48 -7.43
C ILE A 569 -7.78 -20.06 -7.81
N PHE A 570 -8.27 -18.92 -7.33
CA PHE A 570 -9.58 -18.36 -7.69
C PHE A 570 -9.54 -17.43 -8.91
N GLY A 571 -8.45 -17.44 -9.68
CA GLY A 571 -8.37 -16.72 -10.97
C GLY A 571 -7.84 -15.29 -10.87
N ILE A 572 -7.42 -14.84 -9.68
CA ILE A 572 -6.91 -13.47 -9.44
C ILE A 572 -5.39 -13.54 -9.33
N THR A 573 -4.68 -13.17 -10.41
CA THR A 573 -3.21 -13.33 -10.48
C THR A 573 -2.45 -12.13 -9.97
N GLU A 574 -3.08 -10.98 -9.80
CA GLU A 574 -2.46 -9.72 -9.40
C GLU A 574 -1.67 -9.84 -8.09
N PRO A 575 -2.18 -10.47 -7.02
CA PRO A 575 -1.39 -10.70 -5.81
C PRO A 575 -0.09 -11.46 -6.10
N ILE A 576 -0.15 -12.54 -6.89
CA ILE A 576 1.01 -13.38 -7.21
C ILE A 576 2.03 -12.63 -8.07
N ILE A 577 1.54 -11.96 -9.11
CA ILE A 577 2.37 -11.22 -10.06
C ILE A 577 3.11 -10.12 -9.31
N TYR A 578 2.39 -9.26 -8.59
CA TYR A 578 3.00 -8.08 -7.99
C TYR A 578 3.76 -8.39 -6.70
N SER A 579 3.36 -9.39 -5.91
CA SER A 579 4.06 -9.72 -4.65
C SER A 579 5.30 -10.57 -4.83
N THR A 580 5.31 -11.47 -5.83
CA THR A 580 6.28 -12.56 -5.89
C THR A 580 6.96 -12.67 -7.26
N ASN A 581 6.20 -12.74 -8.34
CA ASN A 581 6.74 -13.17 -9.63
C ASN A 581 7.41 -12.03 -10.44
N LEU A 582 6.77 -10.86 -10.51
CA LEU A 582 7.24 -9.70 -11.27
C LEU A 582 8.46 -9.03 -10.64
N PRO A 583 8.58 -8.86 -9.30
CA PRO A 583 9.77 -8.25 -8.68
C PRO A 583 11.08 -8.93 -9.10
N LYS A 584 11.02 -10.23 -9.40
CA LYS A 584 12.18 -11.03 -9.82
C LYS A 584 12.26 -11.28 -11.32
N LEU A 585 11.22 -10.93 -12.08
CA LEU A 585 10.99 -11.11 -13.52
C LEU A 585 11.06 -12.57 -14.03
N LYS A 586 12.04 -13.35 -13.59
CA LYS A 586 12.26 -14.74 -14.00
C LYS A 586 11.07 -15.65 -13.64
N PRO A 587 10.51 -15.62 -12.42
CA PRO A 587 9.34 -16.44 -12.11
C PRO A 587 8.14 -16.07 -12.99
N PHE A 588 7.94 -14.77 -13.26
CA PHE A 588 6.89 -14.31 -14.16
C PHE A 588 7.04 -14.89 -15.57
N LEU A 589 8.25 -14.86 -16.15
CA LEU A 589 8.52 -15.43 -17.47
C LEU A 589 8.36 -16.96 -17.49
N VAL A 590 8.81 -17.66 -16.45
CA VAL A 590 8.63 -19.11 -16.34
C VAL A 590 7.14 -19.47 -16.29
N GLY A 591 6.33 -18.69 -15.57
CA GLY A 591 4.88 -18.86 -15.56
C GLY A 591 4.25 -18.66 -16.94
N CYS A 592 4.73 -17.70 -17.74
CA CYS A 592 4.26 -17.50 -19.13
C CYS A 592 4.67 -18.65 -20.05
N ILE A 593 5.89 -19.19 -19.89
CA ILE A 593 6.36 -20.35 -20.67
C ILE A 593 5.56 -21.61 -20.30
N ALA A 594 5.27 -21.81 -19.02
CA ALA A 594 4.42 -22.91 -18.60
C ALA A 594 2.99 -22.76 -19.16
N ALA A 595 2.45 -21.54 -19.15
CA ALA A 595 1.17 -21.23 -19.79
C ALA A 595 1.15 -21.57 -21.28
N PHE A 596 2.26 -21.32 -22.00
CA PHE A 596 2.40 -21.75 -23.39
C PHE A 596 2.23 -23.26 -23.56
N VAL A 597 2.91 -24.06 -22.72
CA VAL A 597 2.82 -25.52 -22.75
C VAL A 597 1.40 -25.99 -22.43
N GLY A 598 0.81 -25.47 -21.36
CA GLY A 598 -0.56 -25.80 -20.95
C GLY A 598 -1.61 -25.43 -22.01
N GLY A 599 -1.50 -24.22 -22.57
CA GLY A 599 -2.38 -23.73 -23.64
C GLY A 599 -2.25 -24.55 -24.92
N THR A 600 -1.03 -24.97 -25.27
CA THR A 600 -0.80 -25.85 -26.42
C THR A 600 -1.48 -27.21 -26.24
N ILE A 601 -1.34 -27.82 -25.05
CA ILE A 601 -2.01 -29.09 -24.72
C ILE A 601 -3.54 -28.93 -24.78
N SER A 602 -4.08 -27.85 -24.20
CA SER A 602 -5.52 -27.55 -24.25
C SER A 602 -6.02 -27.35 -25.68
N GLY A 603 -5.23 -26.69 -26.53
CA GLY A 603 -5.55 -26.48 -27.95
C GLY A 603 -5.51 -27.77 -28.78
N ILE A 604 -4.59 -28.70 -28.47
CA ILE A 604 -4.53 -30.02 -29.12
C ILE A 604 -5.75 -30.88 -28.75
N ILE A 605 -6.13 -30.86 -27.47
CA ILE A 605 -7.29 -31.62 -26.96
C ILE A 605 -8.61 -30.98 -27.42
N GLY A 606 -8.61 -29.69 -27.73
CA GLY A 606 -9.79 -28.97 -28.22
C GLY A 606 -10.78 -28.61 -27.12
N ILE A 607 -10.30 -28.40 -25.88
CA ILE A 607 -11.17 -27.99 -24.77
C ILE A 607 -11.69 -26.58 -25.04
N ALA A 608 -13.00 -26.44 -25.23
CA ALA A 608 -13.66 -25.17 -25.48
C ALA A 608 -14.67 -24.86 -24.38
N GLN A 609 -14.84 -23.56 -24.08
CA GLN A 609 -15.93 -23.09 -23.23
C GLN A 609 -17.22 -23.03 -24.05
N LEU A 610 -18.30 -23.55 -23.47
CA LEU A 610 -19.65 -23.58 -24.05
C LEU A 610 -20.65 -22.73 -23.26
N ASN A 611 -20.40 -22.51 -21.97
CA ASN A 611 -21.31 -21.76 -21.10
C ASN A 611 -20.74 -20.38 -20.77
N PRO A 612 -21.44 -19.27 -21.08
CA PRO A 612 -20.95 -17.90 -20.82
C PRO A 612 -20.78 -17.55 -19.33
N GLY A 613 -21.34 -18.35 -18.42
CA GLY A 613 -21.39 -18.12 -16.98
C GLY A 613 -20.25 -18.72 -16.15
N ALA A 614 -19.18 -19.22 -16.78
CA ALA A 614 -18.08 -19.90 -16.08
C ALA A 614 -17.47 -19.05 -14.95
N ALA A 615 -17.29 -19.66 -13.77
CA ALA A 615 -16.49 -19.07 -12.71
C ALA A 615 -15.02 -18.91 -13.15
N GLN A 616 -14.26 -18.07 -12.43
CA GLN A 616 -12.84 -17.87 -12.70
C GLN A 616 -11.96 -18.84 -11.90
N GLY A 617 -10.71 -19.00 -12.32
CA GLY A 617 -9.72 -19.83 -11.63
C GLY A 617 -10.02 -21.33 -11.71
N PHE A 618 -9.81 -22.05 -10.61
CA PHE A 618 -10.04 -23.50 -10.55
C PHE A 618 -11.48 -23.88 -10.90
N LEU A 619 -12.46 -23.07 -10.49
CA LEU A 619 -13.88 -23.33 -10.74
C LEU A 619 -14.30 -23.11 -12.19
N TYR A 620 -13.40 -22.58 -13.02
CA TYR A 620 -13.60 -22.49 -14.46
C TYR A 620 -13.87 -23.86 -15.11
N ILE A 621 -13.41 -24.96 -14.50
CA ILE A 621 -13.76 -26.32 -14.95
C ILE A 621 -15.26 -26.53 -15.07
N LEU A 622 -16.08 -25.86 -14.26
CA LEU A 622 -17.55 -25.97 -14.29
C LEU A 622 -18.17 -25.28 -15.52
N GLY A 623 -17.40 -24.43 -16.22
CA GLY A 623 -17.81 -23.75 -17.44
C GLY A 623 -17.65 -24.56 -18.73
N VAL A 624 -17.05 -25.75 -18.64
CA VAL A 624 -16.79 -26.66 -19.76
C VAL A 624 -17.77 -27.81 -19.72
N ASP A 625 -18.29 -28.20 -20.89
CA ASP A 625 -19.26 -29.28 -21.01
C ASP A 625 -18.61 -30.68 -20.97
N GLY A 626 -19.29 -31.61 -20.30
CA GLY A 626 -18.89 -33.00 -20.14
C GLY A 626 -17.80 -33.23 -19.08
N LEU A 627 -18.06 -34.18 -18.16
CA LEU A 627 -17.16 -34.54 -17.06
C LEU A 627 -15.72 -34.84 -17.54
N THR A 628 -15.57 -35.48 -18.70
CA THR A 628 -14.26 -35.78 -19.30
C THR A 628 -13.47 -34.51 -19.58
N ASN A 629 -14.07 -33.49 -20.20
CA ASN A 629 -13.38 -32.24 -20.52
C ASN A 629 -13.08 -31.43 -19.26
N GLN A 630 -13.96 -31.48 -18.25
CA GLN A 630 -13.74 -30.85 -16.95
C GLN A 630 -12.52 -31.47 -16.24
N LEU A 631 -12.42 -32.80 -16.22
CA LEU A 631 -11.29 -33.53 -15.64
C LEU A 631 -9.99 -33.30 -16.42
N LEU A 632 -10.06 -33.27 -17.77
CA LEU A 632 -8.91 -32.97 -18.61
C LEU A 632 -8.41 -31.54 -18.38
N LEU A 633 -9.30 -30.56 -18.24
CA LEU A 633 -8.91 -29.18 -17.94
C LEU A 633 -8.28 -29.06 -16.55
N ALA A 634 -8.84 -29.73 -15.53
CA ALA A 634 -8.23 -29.80 -14.21
C ALA A 634 -6.83 -30.41 -14.26
N LEU A 635 -6.64 -31.48 -15.05
CA LEU A 635 -5.34 -32.10 -15.26
C LEU A 635 -4.36 -31.13 -15.95
N ILE A 636 -4.80 -30.37 -16.95
CA ILE A 636 -3.97 -29.35 -17.62
C ILE A 636 -3.54 -28.26 -16.64
N PHE A 637 -4.42 -27.81 -15.73
CA PHE A 637 -4.04 -26.84 -14.69
C PHE A 637 -2.90 -27.38 -13.81
N VAL A 638 -3.02 -28.64 -13.37
CA VAL A 638 -1.98 -29.31 -12.58
C VAL A 638 -0.69 -29.46 -13.37
N ILE A 639 -0.74 -29.91 -14.62
CA ILE A 639 0.42 -30.06 -15.51
C ILE A 639 1.09 -28.70 -15.70
N THR A 640 0.33 -27.65 -15.96
CA THR A 640 0.86 -26.29 -16.19
C THR A 640 1.58 -25.78 -14.95
N ALA A 641 0.97 -25.94 -13.78
CA ALA A 641 1.60 -25.57 -12.51
C ALA A 641 2.86 -26.42 -12.24
N ALA A 642 2.84 -27.72 -12.54
CA ALA A 642 3.97 -28.62 -12.39
C ALA A 642 5.13 -28.30 -13.34
N VAL A 643 4.85 -27.94 -14.60
CA VAL A 643 5.85 -27.49 -15.58
C VAL A 643 6.50 -26.18 -15.10
N ALA A 644 5.71 -25.21 -14.64
CA ALA A 644 6.23 -23.98 -14.07
C ALA A 644 7.14 -24.27 -12.87
N LEU A 645 6.69 -25.15 -11.97
CA LEU A 645 7.45 -25.57 -10.80
C LEU A 645 8.76 -26.28 -11.20
N GLY A 646 8.72 -27.23 -12.12
CA GLY A 646 9.91 -27.92 -12.63
C GLY A 646 10.91 -26.97 -13.27
N LEU A 647 10.45 -26.05 -14.11
CA LEU A 647 11.29 -25.00 -14.70
C LEU A 647 11.87 -24.07 -13.64
N MET A 648 11.11 -23.76 -12.59
CA MET A 648 11.63 -23.00 -11.44
C MET A 648 12.71 -23.78 -10.71
N LEU A 649 12.51 -25.07 -10.41
CA LEU A 649 13.52 -25.92 -9.75
C LEU A 649 14.83 -25.99 -10.55
N LEU A 650 14.75 -26.01 -11.88
CA LEU A 650 15.91 -26.10 -12.76
C LEU A 650 16.62 -24.75 -12.96
N THR A 651 15.87 -23.64 -13.01
CA THR A 651 16.42 -22.37 -13.48
C THR A 651 16.55 -21.32 -12.39
N TYR A 652 15.73 -21.36 -11.33
CA TYR A 652 15.67 -20.28 -10.36
C TYR A 652 16.82 -20.36 -9.34
N SER A 653 17.45 -19.21 -9.11
CA SER A 653 18.46 -19.03 -8.07
C SER A 653 18.12 -17.75 -7.32
N GLN A 654 17.98 -17.87 -6.00
CA GLN A 654 17.56 -16.77 -5.13
C GLN A 654 18.63 -15.68 -5.01
N LYS A 655 19.91 -16.07 -5.00
CA LYS A 655 21.04 -15.17 -4.82
C LYS A 655 21.75 -14.90 -6.14
N LEU A 656 22.25 -13.66 -6.31
CA LEU A 656 23.24 -13.40 -7.33
C LEU A 656 24.51 -14.18 -6.98
N ASN A 657 24.95 -15.06 -7.88
CA ASN A 657 26.26 -15.69 -7.72
C ASN A 657 27.33 -14.63 -8.04
N GLU A 658 28.07 -14.23 -7.02
CA GLU A 658 29.04 -13.14 -7.01
C GLU A 658 30.06 -13.31 -8.12
N LEU A 659 30.60 -14.52 -8.25
CA LEU A 659 31.59 -14.88 -9.26
C LEU A 659 31.01 -14.90 -10.67
N LYS A 660 29.82 -15.49 -10.88
CA LYS A 660 29.18 -15.45 -12.21
C LYS A 660 28.76 -14.04 -12.60
N TYR A 661 28.35 -13.22 -11.63
CA TYR A 661 27.96 -11.84 -11.86
C TYR A 661 29.17 -10.97 -12.21
N SER A 662 30.28 -11.11 -11.47
CA SER A 662 31.54 -10.41 -11.77
C SER A 662 32.07 -10.80 -13.14
N GLN A 663 32.07 -12.09 -13.49
CA GLN A 663 32.47 -12.57 -14.83
C GLN A 663 31.60 -11.98 -15.94
N LYS A 664 30.27 -11.94 -15.74
CA LYS A 664 29.35 -11.36 -16.71
C LYS A 664 29.59 -9.85 -16.88
N LEU A 665 29.89 -9.16 -15.78
CA LEU A 665 30.19 -7.73 -15.79
C LEU A 665 31.53 -7.46 -16.50
N ASN A 666 32.57 -8.23 -16.18
CA ASN A 666 33.86 -8.19 -16.85
C ASN A 666 33.73 -8.39 -18.36
N LYS A 667 32.99 -9.41 -18.82
CA LYS A 667 32.75 -9.65 -20.26
C LYS A 667 32.05 -8.47 -20.95
N LYS A 668 31.13 -7.81 -20.26
CA LYS A 668 30.48 -6.61 -20.80
C LYS A 668 31.44 -5.43 -20.88
N ILE A 669 32.26 -5.23 -19.86
CA ILE A 669 33.29 -4.18 -19.85
C ILE A 669 34.32 -4.45 -20.96
N ASP A 670 34.81 -5.68 -21.11
CA ASP A 670 35.69 -6.09 -22.23
C ASP A 670 35.05 -5.83 -23.60
N SER A 671 33.75 -6.15 -23.76
CA SER A 671 33.02 -5.85 -24.99
C SER A 671 32.90 -4.34 -25.28
N ILE A 672 32.81 -3.51 -24.25
CA ILE A 672 32.78 -2.04 -24.38
C ILE A 672 34.17 -1.55 -24.80
N LEU A 673 35.22 -2.03 -24.13
CA LEU A 673 36.63 -1.67 -24.40
C LEU A 673 37.07 -2.01 -25.82
N LYS A 674 36.56 -3.08 -26.43
CA LYS A 674 36.83 -3.43 -27.83
C LYS A 674 36.43 -2.35 -28.84
N ASN A 675 35.44 -1.52 -28.49
CA ASN A 675 34.93 -0.46 -29.36
C ASN A 675 35.51 0.92 -29.02
N THR A 676 36.53 0.99 -28.16
CA THR A 676 37.21 2.24 -27.77
C THR A 676 38.56 2.42 -28.45
N LYS A 677 39.05 3.66 -28.54
CA LYS A 677 40.37 4.02 -29.09
C LYS A 677 41.58 3.72 -28.17
N LEU A 678 41.39 2.96 -27.08
CA LEU A 678 42.47 2.59 -26.16
C LEU A 678 43.58 1.78 -26.84
N SER A 679 44.83 1.97 -26.38
CA SER A 679 45.98 1.18 -26.82
C SER A 679 45.84 -0.29 -26.41
N GLU A 680 46.39 -1.21 -27.21
CA GLU A 680 46.35 -2.66 -26.91
C GLU A 680 47.04 -3.00 -25.57
N LYS A 681 48.06 -2.24 -25.19
CA LYS A 681 48.71 -2.36 -23.87
C LYS A 681 47.75 -2.03 -22.73
N ASN A 682 47.02 -0.91 -22.82
CA ASN A 682 46.09 -0.49 -21.78
C ASN A 682 44.88 -1.43 -21.71
N LYS A 683 44.39 -1.94 -22.85
CA LYS A 683 43.33 -2.96 -22.88
C LYS A 683 43.75 -4.24 -22.15
N LYS A 684 44.99 -4.70 -22.34
CA LYS A 684 45.53 -5.88 -21.65
C LYS A 684 45.63 -5.66 -20.14
N GLU A 685 46.18 -4.53 -19.71
CA GLU A 685 46.28 -4.19 -18.27
C GLU A 685 44.90 -4.05 -17.60
N ILE A 686 43.90 -3.50 -18.30
CA ILE A 686 42.52 -3.43 -17.79
C ILE A 686 41.92 -4.84 -17.67
N ASN A 687 42.12 -5.71 -18.66
CA ASN A 687 41.61 -7.09 -18.61
C ASN A 687 42.25 -7.92 -17.49
N GLU A 688 43.54 -7.74 -17.21
CA GLU A 688 44.21 -8.36 -16.05
C GLU A 688 43.60 -7.89 -14.73
N LYS A 689 43.31 -6.59 -14.58
CA LYS A 689 42.65 -6.05 -13.38
C LYS A 689 41.21 -6.55 -13.24
N LEU A 690 40.46 -6.66 -14.34
CA LEU A 690 39.13 -7.26 -14.33
C LEU A 690 39.19 -8.73 -13.89
N LEU A 691 40.15 -9.51 -14.39
CA LEU A 691 40.36 -10.90 -13.97
C LEU A 691 40.67 -11.01 -12.47
N ALA A 692 41.52 -10.13 -11.95
CA ALA A 692 41.83 -10.05 -10.52
C ALA A 692 40.55 -9.79 -9.67
N ILE A 693 39.59 -9.00 -10.16
CA ILE A 693 38.28 -8.84 -9.49
C ILE A 693 37.53 -10.17 -9.39
N THR A 694 37.58 -11.00 -10.42
CA THR A 694 36.90 -12.31 -10.40
C THR A 694 37.61 -13.31 -9.49
N GLU A 695 38.95 -13.32 -9.48
CA GLU A 695 39.73 -14.20 -8.59
C GLU A 695 39.48 -13.88 -7.12
N MET A 696 39.41 -12.60 -6.76
CA MET A 696 39.03 -12.15 -5.43
C MET A 696 37.66 -12.68 -4.96
N PHE A 697 36.64 -12.69 -5.84
CA PHE A 697 35.35 -13.30 -5.49
C PHE A 697 35.42 -14.83 -5.38
N LYS A 698 36.38 -15.47 -6.06
CA LYS A 698 36.63 -16.92 -5.96
C LYS A 698 37.26 -17.26 -4.61
N GLU A 699 38.26 -16.49 -4.17
CA GLU A 699 38.95 -16.67 -2.89
C GLU A 699 38.01 -16.49 -1.70
N ASN A 700 37.18 -15.45 -1.74
CA ASN A 700 36.29 -15.12 -0.63
C ASN A 700 34.96 -15.91 -0.63
N LYS A 701 34.74 -16.80 -1.60
CA LYS A 701 33.46 -17.53 -1.79
C LYS A 701 32.96 -18.22 -0.50
N GLU A 702 33.87 -18.73 0.31
CA GLU A 702 33.53 -19.41 1.56
C GLU A 702 32.95 -18.44 2.61
N ALA A 703 33.51 -17.22 2.72
CA ALA A 703 33.01 -16.19 3.63
C ALA A 703 31.57 -15.78 3.28
N TYR A 704 31.28 -15.54 2.00
CA TYR A 704 29.92 -15.24 1.53
C TYR A 704 28.93 -16.39 1.78
N SER A 705 29.37 -17.64 1.61
CA SER A 705 28.54 -18.83 1.84
C SER A 705 28.21 -19.03 3.33
N LYS A 706 29.21 -18.84 4.20
CA LYS A 706 29.06 -18.92 5.66
C LYS A 706 28.15 -17.82 6.18
N TYR A 707 28.33 -16.57 5.72
CA TYR A 707 27.45 -15.45 6.06
C TYR A 707 26.00 -15.66 5.58
N GLU A 708 25.81 -16.25 4.40
CA GLU A 708 24.47 -16.61 3.91
C GLU A 708 23.76 -17.60 4.84
N LYS A 709 24.46 -18.61 5.38
CA LYS A 709 23.89 -19.56 6.36
C LYS A 709 23.53 -18.86 7.67
N TYR A 710 24.36 -17.93 8.11
CA TYR A 710 24.09 -17.10 9.29
C TYR A 710 22.79 -16.29 9.09
N ILE A 711 22.67 -15.54 7.99
CA ILE A 711 21.47 -14.75 7.67
C ILE A 711 20.22 -15.64 7.56
N GLN A 712 20.33 -16.84 6.97
CA GLN A 712 19.20 -17.79 6.92
C GLN A 712 18.68 -18.16 8.31
N SER A 713 19.58 -18.42 9.27
CA SER A 713 19.21 -18.76 10.63
C SER A 713 18.58 -17.56 11.35
N ILE A 714 19.15 -16.36 11.19
CA ILE A 714 18.56 -15.12 11.73
C ILE A 714 17.15 -14.90 11.20
N SER A 715 16.94 -15.00 9.88
CA SER A 715 15.61 -14.86 9.30
C SER A 715 14.62 -15.93 9.78
N LYS A 716 15.09 -17.15 10.10
CA LYS A 716 14.23 -18.20 10.69
C LYS A 716 13.76 -17.83 12.09
N PHE A 717 14.66 -17.30 12.93
CA PHE A 717 14.28 -16.82 14.27
C PHE A 717 13.23 -15.69 14.16
N GLU A 718 13.45 -14.72 13.27
CA GLU A 718 12.47 -13.64 13.01
C GLU A 718 11.11 -14.19 12.53
N ALA A 719 11.10 -15.13 11.60
CA ALA A 719 9.86 -15.73 11.11
C ALA A 719 9.11 -16.49 12.21
N SER A 720 9.83 -17.18 13.09
CA SER A 720 9.25 -17.86 14.24
C SER A 720 8.63 -16.87 15.23
N LEU A 721 9.32 -15.76 15.54
CA LEU A 721 8.79 -14.69 16.38
C LEU A 721 7.49 -14.11 15.81
N ILE A 722 7.46 -13.74 14.52
CA ILE A 722 6.25 -13.23 13.87
C ILE A 722 5.11 -14.26 13.92
N SER A 723 5.42 -15.55 13.75
CA SER A 723 4.41 -16.62 13.81
C SER A 723 3.79 -16.76 15.21
N LEU A 724 4.58 -16.58 16.27
CA LEU A 724 4.11 -16.60 17.65
C LEU A 724 3.25 -15.37 17.94
N GLU A 725 3.68 -14.18 17.51
CA GLU A 725 2.87 -12.96 17.64
C GLU A 725 1.49 -13.11 17.01
N GLU A 726 1.40 -13.73 15.83
CA GLU A 726 0.11 -13.94 15.15
C GLU A 726 -0.76 -15.00 15.80
N LYS A 727 -0.15 -16.07 16.32
CA LYS A 727 -0.89 -17.05 17.13
C LYS A 727 -1.45 -16.37 18.36
N GLU A 728 -0.65 -15.53 19.01
CA GLU A 728 -1.05 -14.77 20.18
C GLU A 728 -2.21 -13.83 19.86
N GLU A 729 -2.07 -13.02 18.80
CA GLU A 729 -3.06 -12.06 18.34
C GLU A 729 -4.38 -12.74 17.93
N LYS A 730 -4.31 -13.86 17.19
CA LYS A 730 -5.51 -14.63 16.81
C LYS A 730 -6.24 -15.17 18.03
N HIS A 731 -5.51 -15.68 19.03
CA HIS A 731 -6.13 -16.22 20.22
C HIS A 731 -6.69 -15.12 21.13
N LYS A 732 -5.94 -14.03 21.35
CA LYS A 732 -6.43 -12.83 22.04
C LYS A 732 -7.66 -12.24 21.37
N THR A 733 -7.70 -12.16 20.05
CA THR A 733 -8.88 -11.69 19.30
C THR A 733 -10.09 -12.62 19.50
N LYS A 734 -9.89 -13.94 19.50
CA LYS A 734 -10.96 -14.90 19.81
C LYS A 734 -11.48 -14.74 21.23
N LEU A 735 -10.59 -14.59 22.20
CA LEU A 735 -10.92 -14.37 23.61
C LEU A 735 -11.63 -13.02 23.81
N PHE A 736 -11.17 -11.96 23.16
CA PHE A 736 -11.81 -10.64 23.15
C PHE A 736 -13.24 -10.71 22.58
N ASN A 737 -13.43 -11.41 21.45
CA ASN A 737 -14.76 -11.61 20.86
C ASN A 737 -15.67 -12.46 21.75
N LYS A 738 -15.12 -13.49 22.43
CA LYS A 738 -15.83 -14.30 23.43
C LYS A 738 -16.28 -13.44 24.60
N VAL A 739 -15.40 -12.60 25.14
CA VAL A 739 -15.72 -11.64 26.20
C VAL A 739 -16.80 -10.65 25.75
N ASN A 740 -16.69 -10.08 24.56
CA ASN A 740 -17.69 -9.14 24.02
C ASN A 740 -19.06 -9.79 23.78
N LYS A 741 -19.08 -11.04 23.31
CA LYS A 741 -20.33 -11.81 23.14
C LYS A 741 -20.98 -12.10 24.50
N LEU A 742 -20.19 -12.47 25.51
CA LEU A 742 -20.67 -12.70 26.87
C LEU A 742 -21.13 -11.41 27.56
N LYS A 743 -20.45 -10.27 27.34
CA LYS A 743 -20.88 -8.94 27.82
C LYS A 743 -22.19 -8.46 27.17
N LYS A 744 -22.41 -8.79 25.88
CA LYS A 744 -23.66 -8.47 25.15
C LYS A 744 -24.84 -9.35 25.54
N ALA A 745 -24.60 -10.62 25.86
CA ALA A 745 -25.60 -11.52 26.44
C ALA A 745 -25.85 -11.17 27.91
N LYS A 746 -26.57 -10.08 28.18
CA LYS A 746 -26.84 -9.62 29.55
C LYS A 746 -27.51 -10.71 30.40
N LYS A 747 -26.95 -10.91 31.61
CA LYS A 747 -27.43 -11.71 32.76
C LYS A 747 -27.62 -13.21 32.51
N GLN A 748 -26.56 -13.97 32.76
CA GLN A 748 -26.65 -15.19 33.61
C GLN A 748 -25.31 -15.79 34.05
N ASN A 749 -24.16 -15.27 33.62
CA ASN A 749 -22.87 -15.86 34.01
C ASN A 749 -21.76 -14.81 34.23
N ALA A 750 -21.87 -14.02 35.30
CA ALA A 750 -20.81 -13.11 35.75
C ALA A 750 -19.47 -13.86 35.95
N ASP A 751 -19.52 -15.09 36.45
CA ASP A 751 -18.34 -15.95 36.61
C ASP A 751 -17.72 -16.39 35.28
N LEU A 752 -18.50 -16.61 34.22
CA LEU A 752 -17.95 -16.93 32.90
C LEU A 752 -17.32 -15.71 32.25
N ILE A 753 -17.86 -14.51 32.48
CA ILE A 753 -17.26 -13.25 32.04
C ILE A 753 -15.92 -13.05 32.75
N LYS A 754 -15.88 -13.19 34.08
CA LYS A 754 -14.64 -13.09 34.87
C LYS A 754 -13.60 -14.12 34.44
N LYS A 755 -13.99 -15.38 34.23
CA LYS A 755 -13.10 -16.42 33.70
C LYS A 755 -12.58 -16.09 32.30
N ALA A 756 -13.42 -15.59 31.40
CA ALA A 756 -13.01 -15.24 30.03
C ALA A 756 -12.10 -13.99 29.99
N VAL A 757 -12.32 -13.01 30.87
CA VAL A 757 -11.45 -11.83 31.03
C VAL A 757 -10.11 -12.23 31.64
N ALA A 758 -10.11 -13.11 32.65
CA ALA A 758 -8.90 -13.66 33.24
C ALA A 758 -8.09 -14.47 32.20
N GLU A 759 -8.77 -15.34 31.43
CA GLU A 759 -8.18 -16.11 30.33
C GLU A 759 -7.55 -15.20 29.26
N PHE A 760 -8.24 -14.11 28.89
CA PHE A 760 -7.72 -13.08 27.97
C PHE A 760 -6.48 -12.37 28.52
N ASN A 761 -6.52 -11.91 29.77
CA ASN A 761 -5.44 -11.16 30.41
C ASN A 761 -4.22 -12.04 30.71
N SER A 762 -4.41 -13.33 31.00
CA SER A 762 -3.34 -14.27 31.32
C SER A 762 -2.65 -14.85 30.08
N TYR A 763 -3.35 -14.89 28.94
CA TYR A 763 -2.79 -15.52 27.75
C TYR A 763 -1.71 -14.64 27.14
N SER A 764 -0.48 -15.12 27.18
CA SER A 764 0.69 -14.47 26.60
C SER A 764 1.66 -15.53 26.11
N LEU A 765 2.23 -15.32 24.94
CA LEU A 765 3.33 -16.15 24.43
C LEU A 765 4.69 -15.49 24.68
N GLU A 766 4.78 -14.50 25.60
CA GLU A 766 6.04 -13.80 25.88
C GLU A 766 7.17 -14.73 26.34
N GLN A 767 6.89 -15.80 27.08
CA GLN A 767 7.94 -16.76 27.46
C GLN A 767 8.53 -17.50 26.24
N GLU A 768 7.69 -17.91 25.29
CA GLU A 768 8.14 -18.55 24.06
C GLU A 768 8.86 -17.56 23.14
N LYS A 769 8.37 -16.31 23.05
CA LYS A 769 9.02 -15.23 22.28
C LYS A 769 10.37 -14.86 22.88
N GLN A 770 10.47 -14.73 24.20
CA GLN A 770 11.72 -14.44 24.90
C GLN A 770 12.73 -15.57 24.68
N LYS A 771 12.31 -16.85 24.79
CA LYS A 771 13.17 -17.99 24.51
C LYS A 771 13.79 -17.93 23.10
N ILE A 772 12.97 -17.65 22.08
CA ILE A 772 13.46 -17.51 20.70
C ILE A 772 14.37 -16.28 20.55
N THR A 773 14.08 -15.20 21.27
CA THR A 773 14.92 -13.99 21.28
C THR A 773 16.29 -14.27 21.90
N ASP A 774 16.33 -14.98 23.03
CA ASP A 774 17.56 -15.40 23.70
C ASP A 774 18.37 -16.37 22.83
N GLU A 775 17.71 -17.35 22.18
CA GLU A 775 18.34 -18.25 21.21
C GLU A 775 18.94 -17.48 20.02
N ARG A 776 18.24 -16.47 19.50
CA ARG A 776 18.74 -15.59 18.45
C ARG A 776 19.96 -14.81 18.93
N GLU A 777 19.91 -14.19 20.09
CA GLU A 777 21.03 -13.42 20.64
C GLU A 777 22.27 -14.27 20.91
N ASN A 778 22.09 -15.49 21.43
CA ASN A 778 23.17 -16.45 21.59
C ASN A 778 23.76 -16.85 20.23
N TYR A 779 22.92 -17.13 19.24
CA TYR A 779 23.37 -17.44 17.89
C TYR A 779 24.15 -16.28 17.23
N VAL A 780 23.74 -15.03 17.46
CA VAL A 780 24.48 -13.84 17.02
C VAL A 780 25.85 -13.78 17.69
N LYS A 781 25.93 -14.00 19.00
CA LYS A 781 27.20 -14.00 19.76
C LYS A 781 28.15 -15.10 19.28
N GLU A 782 27.65 -16.32 19.11
CA GLU A 782 28.44 -17.47 18.63
C GLU A 782 29.00 -17.27 17.22
N ASN A 783 28.32 -16.49 16.38
CA ASN A 783 28.71 -16.24 14.99
C ASN A 783 29.32 -14.85 14.77
N ALA A 784 29.63 -14.10 15.83
CA ALA A 784 30.18 -12.74 15.72
C ALA A 784 31.51 -12.70 14.93
N GLU A 785 32.38 -13.68 15.14
CA GLU A 785 33.64 -13.80 14.41
C GLU A 785 33.43 -14.02 12.90
N LEU A 786 32.42 -14.84 12.53
CA LEU A 786 32.05 -15.10 11.15
C LEU A 786 31.55 -13.83 10.45
N VAL A 787 30.75 -13.00 11.14
CA VAL A 787 30.29 -11.71 10.63
C VAL A 787 31.48 -10.76 10.42
N LEU A 788 32.41 -10.70 11.38
CA LEU A 788 33.64 -9.89 11.25
C LEU A 788 34.51 -10.34 10.07
N ILE A 789 34.64 -11.65 9.83
CA ILE A 789 35.37 -12.19 8.67
C ILE A 789 34.69 -11.75 7.36
N TYR A 790 33.36 -11.83 7.31
CA TYR A 790 32.58 -11.37 6.15
C TYR A 790 32.75 -9.87 5.91
N GLU A 791 32.63 -9.04 6.93
CA GLU A 791 32.80 -7.58 6.82
C GLU A 791 34.21 -7.19 6.37
N LYS A 792 35.24 -7.85 6.92
CA LYS A 792 36.63 -7.67 6.48
C LYS A 792 36.82 -8.03 5.01
N ALA A 793 36.31 -9.20 4.59
CA ALA A 793 36.38 -9.63 3.20
C ALA A 793 35.61 -8.68 2.27
N LYS A 794 34.42 -8.23 2.67
CA LYS A 794 33.60 -7.26 1.92
C LYS A 794 34.35 -5.95 1.73
N LYS A 795 34.91 -5.38 2.81
CA LYS A 795 35.67 -4.13 2.80
C LYS A 795 36.97 -4.23 1.98
N GLN A 796 37.70 -5.33 2.12
CA GLN A 796 38.90 -5.60 1.31
C GLN A 796 38.53 -5.70 -0.17
N ASN A 797 37.41 -6.34 -0.49
CA ASN A 797 36.97 -6.49 -1.86
C ASN A 797 36.51 -5.16 -2.46
N GLU A 798 35.80 -4.35 -1.68
CA GLU A 798 35.41 -3.00 -2.05
C GLU A 798 36.63 -2.11 -2.34
N LEU A 799 37.64 -2.11 -1.48
CA LEU A 799 38.89 -1.37 -1.70
C LEU A 799 39.62 -1.82 -2.97
N THR A 800 39.66 -3.12 -3.22
CA THR A 800 40.32 -3.69 -4.41
C THR A 800 39.56 -3.31 -5.69
N ILE A 801 38.23 -3.41 -5.65
CA ILE A 801 37.35 -2.98 -6.73
C ILE A 801 37.55 -1.48 -6.99
N GLN A 802 37.54 -0.64 -5.96
CA GLN A 802 37.76 0.80 -6.08
C GLN A 802 39.12 1.11 -6.70
N LYS A 803 40.20 0.49 -6.22
CA LYS A 803 41.56 0.66 -6.75
C LYS A 803 41.65 0.36 -8.26
N TYR A 804 41.03 -0.72 -8.70
CA TYR A 804 41.05 -1.11 -10.12
C TYR A 804 40.10 -0.28 -10.97
N ILE A 805 38.98 0.17 -10.42
CA ILE A 805 38.08 1.12 -11.07
C ILE A 805 38.76 2.47 -11.26
N ASP A 806 39.44 3.00 -10.24
CA ASP A 806 40.14 4.28 -10.31
C ASP A 806 41.25 4.25 -11.36
N TYR A 807 41.92 3.11 -11.51
CA TYR A 807 42.88 2.91 -12.61
C TYR A 807 42.19 2.98 -13.99
N ILE A 808 41.01 2.37 -14.15
CA ILE A 808 40.23 2.44 -15.40
C ILE A 808 39.75 3.86 -15.65
N GLN A 809 39.34 4.60 -14.61
CA GLN A 809 38.89 6.00 -14.71
C GLN A 809 39.98 6.97 -15.16
N LYS A 810 41.23 6.73 -14.74
CA LYS A 810 42.38 7.57 -15.11
C LYS A 810 42.75 7.49 -16.60
N GLN A 811 42.16 6.55 -17.35
CA GLN A 811 42.32 6.48 -18.80
C GLN A 811 41.30 7.45 -19.44
N GLU A 812 41.79 8.56 -20.02
CA GLU A 812 41.01 9.74 -20.48
C GLU A 812 39.80 9.45 -21.37
N THR A 813 39.74 8.29 -22.01
CA THR A 813 38.71 7.95 -23.00
C THR A 813 37.41 7.38 -22.43
N VAL A 814 37.33 6.98 -21.15
CA VAL A 814 36.15 6.19 -20.71
C VAL A 814 35.63 6.50 -19.29
N SER A 815 35.41 7.78 -19.00
CA SER A 815 34.81 8.22 -17.71
C SER A 815 33.45 7.55 -17.41
N GLU A 816 32.68 7.15 -18.42
CA GLU A 816 31.39 6.46 -18.22
C GLU A 816 31.51 5.00 -17.73
N LEU A 817 32.65 4.33 -17.93
CA LEU A 817 32.89 2.99 -17.36
C LEU A 817 32.89 3.03 -15.81
N ALA A 818 33.21 4.18 -15.21
CA ALA A 818 33.12 4.44 -13.77
C ALA A 818 31.72 4.21 -13.19
N ASN A 819 30.68 4.55 -13.94
CA ASN A 819 29.31 4.37 -13.48
C ASN A 819 28.85 2.93 -13.71
N TYR A 820 29.41 2.24 -14.70
CA TYR A 820 29.16 0.80 -14.91
C TYR A 820 29.79 -0.05 -13.81
N SER A 821 30.89 0.40 -13.22
CA SER A 821 31.58 -0.31 -12.16
C SER A 821 30.90 -0.21 -10.78
N LYS A 822 30.01 0.77 -10.56
CA LYS A 822 29.07 0.77 -9.42
C LYS A 822 28.22 -0.50 -9.36
N LEU A 823 28.06 -1.22 -10.47
CA LEU A 823 27.35 -2.50 -10.52
C LEU A 823 28.08 -3.63 -9.76
N TYR A 824 29.40 -3.54 -9.50
CA TYR A 824 30.09 -4.52 -8.66
C TYR A 824 29.58 -4.51 -7.21
N SER A 825 28.97 -3.41 -6.75
CA SER A 825 28.26 -3.35 -5.46
C SER A 825 27.16 -4.42 -5.37
N ASN A 826 26.51 -4.79 -6.47
CA ASN A 826 25.52 -5.88 -6.47
C ASN A 826 26.14 -7.26 -6.21
N ALA A 827 27.40 -7.47 -6.58
CA ALA A 827 28.10 -8.72 -6.28
C ALA A 827 28.57 -8.74 -4.82
N LEU A 828 29.10 -7.61 -4.32
CA LEU A 828 29.48 -7.44 -2.91
C LEU A 828 28.30 -7.63 -1.96
N ASN A 829 27.15 -7.06 -2.29
CA ASN A 829 25.94 -7.08 -1.48
C ASN A 829 24.97 -8.20 -1.89
N SER A 830 25.44 -9.22 -2.60
CA SER A 830 24.57 -10.25 -3.20
C SER A 830 23.72 -11.01 -2.18
N VAL A 831 24.27 -11.27 -0.98
CA VAL A 831 23.57 -11.92 0.14
C VAL A 831 22.49 -10.98 0.65
N GLU A 832 22.86 -9.77 1.08
CA GLU A 832 21.93 -8.75 1.60
C GLU A 832 20.78 -8.44 0.61
N ILE A 833 21.10 -8.27 -0.68
CA ILE A 833 20.11 -8.09 -1.76
C ILE A 833 19.18 -9.31 -1.88
N GLY A 834 19.72 -10.52 -1.79
CA GLY A 834 18.94 -11.77 -1.87
C GLY A 834 17.98 -12.00 -0.71
N TYR A 835 18.22 -11.35 0.44
CA TYR A 835 17.33 -11.37 1.61
C TYR A 835 16.53 -10.08 1.79
N GLY A 836 16.70 -9.09 0.90
CA GLY A 836 15.94 -7.84 0.91
C GLY A 836 16.42 -6.80 1.92
N LEU A 837 17.65 -6.96 2.43
CA LEU A 837 18.32 -6.02 3.33
C LEU A 837 18.92 -4.83 2.58
N GLN A 838 19.20 -4.99 1.28
CA GLN A 838 19.66 -3.92 0.40
C GLN A 838 18.97 -3.96 -0.97
N ASP A 839 18.77 -2.78 -1.59
CA ASP A 839 18.25 -2.68 -2.95
C ASP A 839 19.36 -2.90 -3.99
N LYS A 840 18.99 -3.51 -5.12
CA LYS A 840 19.91 -3.73 -6.23
C LYS A 840 20.20 -2.43 -6.97
N VAL A 841 21.47 -2.09 -7.12
CA VAL A 841 21.93 -0.97 -7.93
C VAL A 841 21.66 -1.25 -9.41
N VAL A 842 20.98 -0.33 -10.10
CA VAL A 842 20.71 -0.43 -11.54
C VAL A 842 21.33 0.76 -12.25
N TYR A 843 22.16 0.48 -13.27
CA TYR A 843 22.73 1.50 -14.14
C TYR A 843 22.40 1.18 -15.60
N LYS A 844 21.91 2.18 -16.32
CA LYS A 844 21.74 2.15 -17.78
C LYS A 844 22.66 3.19 -18.40
N MET A 845 23.47 2.73 -19.35
CA MET A 845 24.36 3.59 -20.12
C MET A 845 23.53 4.61 -20.94
N PRO A 846 23.89 5.90 -20.92
CA PRO A 846 23.26 6.94 -21.73
C PRO A 846 23.17 6.58 -23.21
N LYS A 847 22.09 7.01 -23.89
CA LYS A 847 21.90 6.76 -25.33
C LYS A 847 23.02 7.39 -26.16
N GLU A 848 23.44 8.61 -25.81
CA GLU A 848 24.48 9.35 -26.51
C GLU A 848 25.82 8.61 -26.51
N PHE A 849 26.25 8.13 -25.35
CA PHE A 849 27.49 7.36 -25.25
C PHE A 849 27.41 6.02 -25.96
N LYS A 850 26.24 5.35 -25.92
CA LYS A 850 26.02 4.12 -26.70
C LYS A 850 26.15 4.36 -28.21
N THR A 851 25.71 5.52 -28.70
CA THR A 851 25.89 5.94 -30.10
C THR A 851 27.37 6.23 -30.40
N LYS A 852 28.06 6.99 -29.56
CA LYS A 852 29.50 7.28 -29.71
C LYS A 852 30.36 6.01 -29.70
N LEU A 853 30.06 5.05 -28.82
CA LEU A 853 30.70 3.72 -28.81
C LEU A 853 30.46 2.94 -30.10
N LYS A 854 29.25 2.99 -30.65
CA LYS A 854 28.91 2.31 -31.92
C LYS A 854 29.68 2.91 -33.10
N ASN A 855 29.92 4.22 -33.06
CA ASN A 855 30.66 4.96 -34.07
C ASN A 855 32.18 4.97 -33.83
N LYS A 856 32.70 4.34 -32.77
CA LYS A 856 34.11 4.38 -32.34
C LYS A 856 34.63 5.82 -32.15
N GLU A 857 33.78 6.71 -31.66
CA GLU A 857 34.11 8.11 -31.37
C GLU A 857 34.74 8.27 -29.97
N VAL A 858 34.74 7.21 -29.16
CA VAL A 858 35.20 7.15 -27.74
C VAL A 858 36.56 6.48 -27.61
#